data_AF-A0A7C6TWS4-F1
#
_entry.id   AF-A0A7C6TWS4-F1
#
_cell.length_a   1.000
_cell.length_b   1.000
_cell.length_c   1.000
_cell.angle_alpha   90.00
_cell.angle_beta   90.00
_cell.angle_gamma   90.00
#
_symmetry.space_group_name_H-M   'P 1'
#
loop_
_entity.id
_entity.type
_entity.pdbx_description
1 polymer ?
#
loop_
_entity_poly.entity_id
_entity_poly.type
_entity_poly.pdbx_seq_one_letter_code
_entity_poly.pdbx_strand_id
1 'polypeptide(L)'
;MKKKLLQALPLFVPTEPLRSLAEAAEIINIALQREEKIMELTVQFDRLVPPETLTALSAGIASTYRLTEARIIDRLPADLLNKTAIAYLVEETTARFPSAAGFFSGCLIDLSHDAKTVTITLADGGKELVEALGCVSFMQNQLRQRFSVAVQVKIEEAAAANPKDKLDQYVAVVEKELAEQTPPAPVVQTPTEPTPAPAQAPPPKPERNFRRPRAPKPTDVPEENVILGKLFGEPSVPMDEVTLESGPVAVCGEVFDLEVRLVRDGAMTVITADITDKKGSVRVKRVMDTQKANIILEKLKKGAYIRVRGDMEYDRFSDDTILKPLDMYIAERPPARMDNAPKKRVELHLHTTMSAMDGVSNASTLIQQAIAWGQPAVAVTDHGVTQAFPEAMYAAGGKIKVIYGMEGYFVNNADDLGAVRGNQDEMLSGEFVCFDIETTGTDPRTDGITEIAAVIVKDGEVLDTFHTYSNPGRLIPPFITELTGITNAMVQDAPPNAEAVAAFRAFCGNRIVVAHNAAFDTSFVQSVSAEAGCPWDELTSIDTLALARVLMPNMTRHRLNIVAEALGLPQFRHHSALEDTKVLAQIFIRFVSMLTERGAEKVSDLNEVLANITREANGQGSGLSTLPVRHIILLVKNTTGLKNLYKLVSMGHLKYMNRRKQPIIPKSELMKHREGLLVGSACEAGELYRAVMEGRDMKELRQIAKFYDFLEIQPLGNNEFLQRSSPAYTKEDIIGFNKQIVRLGQELSIPVVATGDVHFCEPEDELFRRILMAGKGFEDADQQAPLHMRTTEEMLAEFTYLGRKKAYEVVVENTNFIADQIENIKPVPDGMFPPELPGSAEELEYLTYSKAYELYGDPLPEIVSERIAKELGSIIKHDFDVMYMIAQKLIQRSNENGYMVGSRGSVGSSVVAFFSGITEINALPPHYRCPSCHYSDFNVDDTDCGL
;
A
#
# COMPACT_ATOMS: atom_id res chain seq x y z
N MET A 1 -41.25 -17.02 14.29
CA MET A 1 -40.95 -17.47 15.68
C MET A 1 -39.68 -16.77 16.12
N LYS A 2 -39.71 -16.01 17.22
CA LYS A 2 -38.48 -15.50 17.84
C LYS A 2 -37.61 -16.70 18.22
N LYS A 3 -36.42 -16.82 17.64
CA LYS A 3 -35.45 -17.87 17.98
C LYS A 3 -34.36 -17.24 18.84
N LYS A 4 -33.87 -17.98 19.84
CA LYS A 4 -32.66 -17.57 20.57
C LYS A 4 -31.49 -17.49 19.58
N LEU A 5 -30.56 -16.57 19.80
CA LEU A 5 -29.46 -16.30 18.85
C LEU A 5 -28.67 -17.56 18.53
N LEU A 6 -28.32 -18.36 19.53
CA LEU A 6 -27.60 -19.63 19.35
C LEU A 6 -28.42 -20.73 18.64
N GLN A 7 -29.75 -20.66 18.66
CA GLN A 7 -30.60 -21.58 17.89
C GLN A 7 -30.69 -21.19 16.42
N ALA A 8 -30.59 -19.90 16.11
CA ALA A 8 -30.60 -19.39 14.75
C ALA A 8 -29.21 -19.46 14.10
N LEU A 9 -28.16 -19.39 14.91
CA LEU A 9 -26.76 -19.46 14.49
C LEU A 9 -26.04 -20.64 15.18
N PRO A 10 -26.35 -21.90 14.80
CA PRO A 10 -25.90 -23.09 15.54
C PRO A 10 -24.39 -23.38 15.43
N LEU A 11 -23.68 -22.76 14.48
CA LEU A 11 -22.23 -22.91 14.33
C LEU A 11 -21.45 -21.95 15.23
N PHE A 12 -22.10 -20.90 15.74
CA PHE A 12 -21.46 -19.91 16.60
C PHE A 12 -21.41 -20.41 18.04
N VAL A 13 -20.21 -20.71 18.52
CA VAL A 13 -19.95 -21.15 19.90
C VAL A 13 -19.19 -20.06 20.65
N PRO A 14 -19.87 -19.12 21.32
CA PRO A 14 -19.21 -18.03 22.04
C PRO A 14 -18.46 -18.54 23.29
N THR A 15 -17.37 -17.83 23.62
CA THR A 15 -16.65 -17.92 24.90
C THR A 15 -17.42 -17.19 26.02
N GLU A 16 -17.15 -17.50 27.29
CA GLU A 16 -17.63 -16.64 28.39
C GLU A 16 -16.82 -15.34 28.41
N PRO A 17 -17.44 -14.14 28.58
CA PRO A 17 -18.82 -13.88 29.01
C PRO A 17 -19.87 -13.74 27.89
N LEU A 18 -19.48 -13.85 26.60
CA LEU A 18 -20.38 -13.68 25.44
C LEU A 18 -21.47 -14.76 25.36
N ARG A 19 -21.19 -15.96 25.89
CA ARG A 19 -22.16 -17.07 25.91
C ARG A 19 -23.41 -16.72 26.70
N SER A 20 -23.27 -16.21 27.92
CA SER A 20 -24.43 -15.77 28.73
C SER A 20 -25.31 -14.74 28.00
N LEU A 21 -24.69 -13.83 27.23
CA LEU A 21 -25.38 -12.81 26.45
C LEU A 21 -26.09 -13.42 25.22
N ALA A 22 -25.40 -14.29 24.48
CA ALA A 22 -25.94 -14.96 23.29
C ALA A 22 -27.08 -15.93 23.61
N GLU A 23 -27.08 -16.55 24.80
CA GLU A 23 -28.17 -17.39 25.29
C GLU A 23 -29.44 -16.59 25.64
N ALA A 24 -29.26 -15.39 26.20
CA ALA A 24 -30.36 -14.49 26.54
C ALA A 24 -30.96 -13.80 25.28
N ALA A 25 -30.13 -13.53 24.27
CA ALA A 25 -30.47 -12.79 23.06
C ALA A 25 -31.52 -13.47 22.15
N GLU A 26 -32.50 -12.69 21.68
CA GLU A 26 -33.54 -13.15 20.76
C GLU A 26 -33.44 -12.48 19.39
N ILE A 27 -33.39 -13.26 18.32
CA ILE A 27 -33.35 -12.68 16.97
C ILE A 27 -34.76 -12.28 16.54
N ILE A 28 -34.89 -11.00 16.17
CA ILE A 28 -36.10 -10.41 15.56
C ILE A 28 -36.05 -10.56 14.04
N ASN A 29 -34.90 -10.24 13.43
CA ASN A 29 -34.74 -10.29 11.96
C ASN A 29 -33.31 -10.65 11.58
N ILE A 30 -33.15 -11.33 10.45
CA ILE A 30 -31.86 -11.60 9.82
C ILE A 30 -31.97 -11.17 8.36
N ALA A 31 -31.13 -10.24 7.93
CA ALA A 31 -30.96 -9.88 6.53
C ALA A 31 -29.55 -10.27 6.08
N LEU A 32 -29.45 -10.93 4.93
CA LEU A 32 -28.18 -11.41 4.38
C LEU A 32 -27.94 -10.77 3.03
N GLN A 33 -26.84 -10.04 2.90
CA GLN A 33 -26.33 -9.51 1.65
C GLN A 33 -25.26 -10.47 1.14
N ARG A 34 -25.65 -11.35 0.21
CA ARG A 34 -24.87 -12.53 -0.18
C ARG A 34 -23.59 -12.17 -0.94
N GLU A 35 -23.62 -11.13 -1.75
CA GLU A 35 -22.48 -10.72 -2.57
C GLU A 35 -21.38 -10.07 -1.74
N GLU A 36 -21.77 -9.26 -0.76
CA GLU A 36 -20.87 -8.57 0.17
C GLU A 36 -20.49 -9.44 1.39
N LYS A 37 -21.15 -10.58 1.55
CA LYS A 37 -21.08 -11.46 2.73
C LYS A 37 -21.35 -10.68 4.03
N ILE A 38 -22.37 -9.82 4.03
CA ILE A 38 -22.77 -9.06 5.22
C ILE A 38 -24.04 -9.69 5.82
N MET A 39 -24.04 -9.92 7.13
CA MET A 39 -25.22 -10.38 7.86
C MET A 39 -25.68 -9.31 8.84
N GLU A 40 -26.87 -8.77 8.64
CA GLU A 40 -27.49 -7.83 9.58
C GLU A 40 -28.50 -8.57 10.45
N LEU A 41 -28.28 -8.48 11.76
CA LEU A 41 -29.01 -9.19 12.80
C LEU A 41 -29.72 -8.15 13.66
N THR A 42 -31.06 -8.09 13.59
CA THR A 42 -31.82 -7.34 14.58
C THR A 42 -32.05 -8.23 15.80
N VAL A 43 -31.45 -7.89 16.93
CA VAL A 43 -31.41 -8.74 18.12
C VAL A 43 -32.04 -8.01 19.31
N GLN A 44 -33.00 -8.66 19.96
CA GLN A 44 -33.58 -8.18 21.21
C GLN A 44 -32.73 -8.64 22.40
N PHE A 45 -32.35 -7.69 23.24
CA PHE A 45 -31.68 -7.94 24.52
C PHE A 45 -32.60 -7.51 25.68
N ASP A 46 -32.49 -8.18 26.81
CA ASP A 46 -33.23 -7.92 28.06
C ASP A 46 -32.47 -7.03 29.05
N ARG A 47 -31.22 -6.68 28.72
CA ARG A 47 -30.32 -5.80 29.47
C ARG A 47 -29.51 -4.92 28.53
N LEU A 48 -28.99 -3.80 29.06
CA LEU A 48 -28.04 -2.97 28.34
C LEU A 48 -26.77 -3.77 28.03
N VAL A 49 -26.28 -3.66 26.80
CA VAL A 49 -25.07 -4.33 26.34
C VAL A 49 -24.00 -3.28 26.07
N PRO A 50 -22.81 -3.38 26.68
CA PRO A 50 -21.71 -2.47 26.39
C PRO A 50 -21.28 -2.53 24.91
N PRO A 51 -20.89 -1.40 24.29
CA PRO A 51 -20.49 -1.35 22.88
C PRO A 51 -19.37 -2.34 22.50
N GLU A 52 -18.36 -2.47 23.36
CA GLU A 52 -17.26 -3.43 23.18
C GLU A 52 -17.76 -4.89 23.13
N THR A 53 -18.78 -5.20 23.94
CA THR A 53 -19.37 -6.55 23.99
C THR A 53 -20.17 -6.85 22.73
N LEU A 54 -20.93 -5.88 22.22
CA LEU A 54 -21.64 -6.01 20.94
C LEU A 54 -20.67 -6.16 19.76
N THR A 55 -19.55 -5.45 19.80
CA THR A 55 -18.49 -5.52 18.79
C THR A 55 -17.85 -6.90 18.79
N ALA A 56 -17.50 -7.43 19.97
CA ALA A 56 -16.94 -8.77 20.10
C ALA A 56 -17.94 -9.86 19.65
N LEU A 57 -19.22 -9.72 19.98
CA LEU A 57 -20.28 -10.63 19.53
C LEU A 57 -20.41 -10.61 18.00
N SER A 58 -20.40 -9.43 17.40
CA SER A 58 -20.47 -9.22 15.94
C SER A 58 -19.26 -9.84 15.23
N ALA A 59 -18.04 -9.58 15.72
CA ALA A 59 -16.81 -10.14 15.17
C ALA A 59 -16.77 -11.67 15.27
N GLY A 60 -17.23 -12.23 16.39
CA GLY A 60 -17.34 -13.67 16.60
C GLY A 60 -18.27 -14.33 15.58
N ILE A 61 -19.46 -13.75 15.36
CA ILE A 61 -20.41 -14.25 14.36
C ILE A 61 -19.84 -14.13 12.94
N ALA A 62 -19.21 -13.01 12.62
CA ALA A 62 -18.61 -12.79 11.30
C ALA A 62 -17.53 -13.83 10.99
N SER A 63 -16.63 -14.06 11.94
CA SER A 63 -15.56 -15.05 11.85
C SER A 63 -16.09 -16.48 11.66
N THR A 64 -17.05 -16.91 12.49
CA THR A 64 -17.63 -18.25 12.41
C THR A 64 -18.29 -18.53 11.05
N TYR A 65 -19.02 -17.56 10.51
CA TYR A 65 -19.78 -17.72 9.27
C TYR A 65 -19.02 -17.26 8.01
N ARG A 66 -17.72 -16.92 8.15
CA ARG A 66 -16.87 -16.40 7.05
C ARG A 66 -17.48 -15.20 6.33
N LEU A 67 -18.12 -14.32 7.10
CA LEU A 67 -18.73 -13.09 6.64
C LEU A 67 -17.67 -11.98 6.60
N THR A 68 -17.82 -11.06 5.66
CA THR A 68 -17.04 -9.81 5.66
C THR A 68 -17.40 -8.97 6.89
N GLU A 69 -18.67 -8.98 7.27
CA GLU A 69 -19.17 -8.22 8.41
C GLU A 69 -20.45 -8.86 8.95
N ALA A 70 -20.61 -8.86 10.28
CA ALA A 70 -21.90 -9.10 10.91
C ALA A 70 -22.29 -7.83 11.68
N ARG A 71 -23.48 -7.28 11.40
CA ARG A 71 -23.99 -6.07 12.05
C ARG A 71 -25.10 -6.44 13.01
N ILE A 72 -24.91 -6.17 14.29
CA ILE A 72 -25.96 -6.35 15.29
C ILE A 72 -26.66 -5.02 15.51
N ILE A 73 -27.96 -4.98 15.19
CA ILE A 73 -28.87 -3.90 15.55
C ILE A 73 -29.60 -4.35 16.81
N ASP A 74 -29.22 -3.80 17.95
CA ASP A 74 -29.84 -4.11 19.23
C ASP A 74 -31.22 -3.44 19.37
N ARG A 75 -32.16 -4.18 19.93
CA ARG A 75 -33.49 -3.70 20.32
C ARG A 75 -33.66 -3.91 21.81
N LEU A 76 -33.94 -2.83 22.52
CA LEU A 76 -33.99 -2.78 23.97
C LEU A 76 -35.38 -2.33 24.46
N PRO A 77 -35.90 -2.92 25.56
CA PRO A 77 -37.07 -2.42 26.26
C PRO A 77 -36.93 -0.94 26.66
N ALA A 78 -38.02 -0.17 26.57
CA ALA A 78 -38.00 1.27 26.83
C ALA A 78 -37.64 1.64 28.28
N ASP A 79 -37.87 0.74 29.24
CA ASP A 79 -37.50 0.89 30.66
C ASP A 79 -35.98 0.81 30.90
N LEU A 80 -35.20 0.35 29.92
CA LEU A 80 -33.74 0.37 29.97
C LEU A 80 -33.13 1.70 29.48
N LEU A 81 -33.96 2.65 29.01
CA LEU A 81 -33.50 3.99 28.63
C LEU A 81 -33.17 4.79 29.90
N ASN A 82 -31.88 4.81 30.26
CA ASN A 82 -31.35 5.52 31.43
C ASN A 82 -30.03 6.23 31.07
N LYS A 83 -29.45 6.95 32.03
CA LYS A 83 -28.20 7.72 31.80
C LYS A 83 -27.04 6.85 31.28
N THR A 84 -26.94 5.59 31.72
CA THR A 84 -25.93 4.63 31.25
C THR A 84 -26.13 4.27 29.77
N ALA A 85 -27.37 4.08 29.34
CA ALA A 85 -27.69 3.84 27.93
C ALA A 85 -27.27 5.01 27.03
N ILE A 86 -27.45 6.25 27.52
CA ILE A 86 -27.01 7.46 26.81
C ILE A 86 -25.49 7.56 26.81
N ALA A 87 -24.79 7.19 27.89
CA ALA A 87 -23.33 7.20 27.94
C ALA A 87 -22.71 6.27 26.89
N TYR A 88 -23.25 5.05 26.72
CA TYR A 88 -22.83 4.15 25.64
C TYR A 88 -23.10 4.70 24.24
N LEU A 89 -24.22 5.42 24.07
CA LEU A 89 -24.51 6.09 22.80
C LEU A 89 -23.55 7.24 22.51
N VAL A 90 -23.10 7.97 23.54
CA VAL A 90 -22.06 9.00 23.39
C VAL A 90 -20.75 8.36 22.95
N GLU A 91 -20.32 7.28 23.60
CA GLU A 91 -19.12 6.53 23.24
C GLU A 91 -19.16 6.07 21.77
N GLU A 92 -20.28 5.48 21.34
CA GLU A 92 -20.49 5.08 19.95
C GLU A 92 -20.49 6.27 18.98
N THR A 93 -21.07 7.40 19.39
CA THR A 93 -21.06 8.62 18.60
C THR A 93 -19.64 9.16 18.43
N THR A 94 -18.81 9.11 19.47
CA THR A 94 -17.40 9.51 19.37
C THR A 94 -16.57 8.58 18.49
N ALA A 95 -16.85 7.27 18.52
CA ALA A 95 -16.22 6.31 17.61
C ALA A 95 -16.65 6.54 16.15
N ARG A 96 -17.92 6.92 15.92
CA ARG A 96 -18.47 7.21 14.58
C ARG A 96 -18.01 8.55 14.01
N PHE A 97 -17.85 9.56 14.87
CA PHE A 97 -17.44 10.91 14.51
C PHE A 97 -16.17 11.28 15.30
N PRO A 98 -14.97 10.80 14.88
CA PRO A 98 -13.73 11.06 15.61
C PRO A 98 -13.41 12.56 15.78
N SER A 99 -13.83 13.39 14.82
CA SER A 99 -13.70 14.85 14.89
C SER A 99 -14.53 15.51 15.98
N ALA A 100 -15.55 14.81 16.51
CA ALA A 100 -16.37 15.27 17.62
C ALA A 100 -15.92 14.71 18.99
N ALA A 101 -15.02 13.71 19.00
CA ALA A 101 -14.66 12.94 20.21
C ALA A 101 -14.14 13.82 21.35
N GLY A 102 -13.28 14.81 21.03
CA GLY A 102 -12.72 15.72 22.02
C GLY A 102 -13.76 16.56 22.76
N PHE A 103 -14.89 16.91 22.11
CA PHE A 103 -15.93 17.75 22.71
C PHE A 103 -16.86 16.98 23.65
N PHE A 104 -17.00 15.66 23.46
CA PHE A 104 -17.77 14.79 24.34
C PHE A 104 -16.98 14.32 25.57
N SER A 105 -15.67 14.63 25.64
CA SER A 105 -14.85 14.34 26.81
C SER A 105 -15.38 15.11 28.04
N GLY A 106 -15.66 14.38 29.12
CA GLY A 106 -16.17 14.98 30.36
C GLY A 106 -17.58 15.60 30.25
N CYS A 107 -18.36 15.28 29.21
CA CYS A 107 -19.70 15.84 29.06
C CYS A 107 -20.66 15.35 30.16
N LEU A 108 -21.60 16.22 30.57
CA LEU A 108 -22.65 15.87 31.51
C LEU A 108 -23.90 15.42 30.76
N ILE A 109 -24.48 14.32 31.19
CA ILE A 109 -25.69 13.74 30.59
C ILE A 109 -26.86 13.93 31.55
N ASP A 110 -27.89 14.62 31.07
CA ASP A 110 -29.18 14.67 31.73
C ASP A 110 -30.30 14.08 30.87
N LEU A 111 -31.13 13.26 31.49
CA LEU A 111 -32.29 12.63 30.86
C LEU A 111 -33.51 13.12 31.63
N SER A 112 -34.45 13.75 30.92
CA SER A 112 -35.66 14.28 31.54
C SER A 112 -36.47 13.20 32.23
N HIS A 113 -37.21 13.56 33.28
CA HIS A 113 -38.03 12.61 34.06
C HIS A 113 -39.07 11.85 33.23
N ASP A 114 -39.51 12.39 32.09
CA ASP A 114 -40.43 11.75 31.16
C ASP A 114 -39.73 10.95 30.04
N ALA A 115 -38.39 10.86 30.09
CA ALA A 115 -37.51 10.21 29.12
C ALA A 115 -37.68 10.70 27.67
N LYS A 116 -38.23 11.91 27.47
CA LYS A 116 -38.44 12.50 26.13
C LYS A 116 -37.32 13.42 25.67
N THR A 117 -36.49 13.91 26.59
CA THR A 117 -35.38 14.82 26.27
C THR A 117 -34.08 14.34 26.91
N VAL A 118 -33.02 14.27 26.10
CA VAL A 118 -31.65 14.07 26.54
C VAL A 118 -30.90 15.38 26.33
N THR A 119 -30.33 15.93 27.38
CA THR A 119 -29.43 17.09 27.32
C THR A 119 -28.01 16.63 27.56
N ILE A 120 -27.11 16.90 26.62
CA ILE A 120 -25.67 16.68 26.76
C ILE A 120 -24.99 18.04 26.89
N THR A 121 -24.41 18.30 28.04
CA THR A 121 -23.68 19.55 28.31
C THR A 121 -22.19 19.32 28.08
N LEU A 122 -21.62 19.99 27.08
CA LEU A 122 -20.20 19.93 26.73
C LEU A 122 -19.37 20.78 27.71
N ALA A 123 -18.23 20.25 28.15
CA ALA A 123 -17.38 20.87 29.16
C ALA A 123 -16.45 21.98 28.61
N ASP A 124 -16.13 21.92 27.31
CA ASP A 124 -15.12 22.76 26.65
C ASP A 124 -15.66 23.46 25.37
N GLY A 125 -16.98 23.62 25.25
CA GLY A 125 -17.65 24.23 24.10
C GLY A 125 -17.74 23.30 22.87
N GLY A 126 -18.01 23.86 21.70
CA GLY A 126 -18.05 23.11 20.43
C GLY A 126 -19.44 22.66 19.98
N LYS A 127 -20.51 23.24 20.56
CA LYS A 127 -21.90 22.90 20.23
C LYS A 127 -22.20 23.00 18.74
N GLU A 128 -21.86 24.11 18.10
CA GLU A 128 -22.16 24.35 16.68
C GLU A 128 -21.50 23.29 15.78
N LEU A 129 -20.28 22.86 16.12
CA LEU A 129 -19.54 21.86 15.35
C LEU A 129 -20.13 20.45 15.55
N VAL A 130 -20.48 20.08 16.78
CA VAL A 130 -21.14 18.79 17.08
C VAL A 130 -22.50 18.68 16.36
N GLU A 131 -23.26 19.78 16.33
CA GLU A 131 -24.52 19.88 15.60
C GLU A 131 -24.30 19.81 14.08
N ALA A 132 -23.33 20.55 13.53
CA ALA A 132 -23.02 20.57 12.10
C ALA A 132 -22.50 19.22 11.57
N LEU A 133 -21.77 18.45 12.40
CA LEU A 133 -21.30 17.10 12.08
C LEU A 133 -22.43 16.06 12.05
N GLY A 134 -23.66 16.42 12.46
CA GLY A 134 -24.82 15.53 12.46
C GLY A 134 -24.88 14.57 13.65
N CYS A 135 -24.09 14.80 14.71
CA CYS A 135 -24.05 13.93 15.89
C CYS A 135 -25.42 13.83 16.58
N VAL A 136 -26.14 14.96 16.68
CA VAL A 136 -27.48 15.01 17.28
C VAL A 136 -28.47 14.12 16.52
N SER A 137 -28.50 14.25 15.18
CA SER A 137 -29.39 13.44 14.34
C SER A 137 -29.05 11.95 14.40
N PHE A 138 -27.76 11.61 14.47
CA PHE A 138 -27.32 10.23 14.66
C PHE A 138 -27.83 9.65 16.00
N MET A 139 -27.60 10.34 17.11
CA MET A 139 -28.06 9.90 18.44
C MET A 139 -29.58 9.74 18.50
N GLN A 140 -30.34 10.70 17.94
CA GLN A 140 -31.80 10.61 17.90
C GLN A 140 -32.29 9.40 17.09
N ASN A 141 -31.63 9.10 15.97
CA ASN A 141 -31.95 7.93 15.15
C ASN A 141 -31.65 6.63 15.88
N GLN A 142 -30.51 6.54 16.59
CA GLN A 142 -30.17 5.36 17.40
C GLN A 142 -31.14 5.15 18.55
N LEU A 143 -31.54 6.20 19.27
CA LEU A 143 -32.55 6.08 20.35
C LEU A 143 -33.90 5.60 19.82
N ARG A 144 -34.32 6.11 18.65
CA ARG A 144 -35.55 5.66 17.98
C ARG A 144 -35.45 4.21 17.51
N GLN A 145 -34.31 3.80 16.95
CA GLN A 145 -34.11 2.44 16.48
C GLN A 145 -33.98 1.45 17.64
N ARG A 146 -33.20 1.74 18.68
CA ARG A 146 -32.95 0.79 19.79
C ARG A 146 -34.14 0.64 20.72
N PHE A 147 -34.73 1.75 21.16
CA PHE A 147 -35.77 1.75 22.20
C PHE A 147 -37.19 1.90 21.64
N SER A 148 -37.34 2.20 20.34
CA SER A 148 -38.64 2.53 19.73
C SER A 148 -39.33 3.73 20.40
N VAL A 149 -38.55 4.62 21.03
CA VAL A 149 -39.02 5.86 21.68
C VAL A 149 -38.52 7.06 20.88
N ALA A 150 -39.36 8.07 20.69
CA ALA A 150 -38.95 9.34 20.11
C ALA A 150 -38.38 10.25 21.20
N VAL A 151 -37.06 10.40 21.21
CA VAL A 151 -36.32 11.23 22.18
C VAL A 151 -35.70 12.42 21.46
N GLN A 152 -35.83 13.62 22.03
CA GLN A 152 -35.14 14.82 21.57
C GLN A 152 -33.76 14.89 22.22
N VAL A 153 -32.70 15.02 21.42
CA VAL A 153 -31.34 15.24 21.93
C VAL A 153 -31.01 16.73 21.79
N LYS A 154 -30.50 17.34 22.86
CA LYS A 154 -30.07 18.75 22.92
C LYS A 154 -28.62 18.84 23.37
N ILE A 155 -27.86 19.72 22.73
CA ILE A 155 -26.49 20.04 23.13
C ILE A 155 -26.48 21.41 23.83
N GLU A 156 -25.86 21.47 24.99
CA GLU A 156 -25.65 22.68 25.77
C GLU A 156 -24.15 22.85 26.10
N GLU A 157 -23.72 24.06 26.43
CA GLU A 157 -22.34 24.34 26.83
C GLU A 157 -22.33 24.77 28.30
N ALA A 158 -21.38 24.24 29.08
CA ALA A 158 -21.23 24.64 30.47
C ALA A 158 -20.78 26.12 30.58
N ALA A 159 -21.36 26.88 31.51
CA ALA A 159 -20.89 28.24 31.81
C ALA A 159 -19.43 28.20 32.30
N ALA A 160 -18.59 29.10 31.78
CA ALA A 160 -17.14 29.11 31.98
C ALA A 160 -16.75 28.96 33.46
N ALA A 161 -16.25 27.77 33.82
CA ALA A 161 -15.66 27.51 35.12
C ALA A 161 -14.26 28.14 35.20
N ASN A 162 -13.91 28.61 36.39
CA ASN A 162 -12.67 29.31 36.69
C ASN A 162 -11.45 28.42 36.33
N PRO A 163 -10.46 28.89 35.54
CA PRO A 163 -9.38 28.05 35.00
C PRO A 163 -8.54 27.30 36.07
N LYS A 164 -8.56 27.78 37.30
CA LYS A 164 -7.85 27.19 38.44
C LYS A 164 -8.46 25.85 38.88
N ASP A 165 -9.78 25.73 38.85
CA ASP A 165 -10.48 24.50 39.23
C ASP A 165 -10.30 23.38 38.20
N LYS A 166 -10.12 23.73 36.91
CA LYS A 166 -9.83 22.78 35.83
C LYS A 166 -8.41 22.21 35.92
N LEU A 167 -7.42 23.01 36.35
CA LEU A 167 -6.04 22.55 36.52
C LEU A 167 -5.92 21.58 37.71
N ASP A 168 -6.56 21.90 38.83
CA ASP A 168 -6.52 21.07 40.04
C ASP A 168 -7.26 19.72 39.83
N GLN A 169 -8.36 19.71 39.07
CA GLN A 169 -9.04 18.48 38.69
C GLN A 169 -8.24 17.62 37.70
N TYR A 170 -7.56 18.24 36.74
CA TYR A 170 -6.74 17.52 35.77
C TYR A 170 -5.52 16.87 36.42
N VAL A 171 -4.85 17.58 37.35
CA VAL A 171 -3.74 17.03 38.13
C VAL A 171 -4.19 15.85 38.99
N ALA A 172 -5.37 15.95 39.64
CA ALA A 172 -5.91 14.86 40.44
C ALA A 172 -6.30 13.61 39.63
N VAL A 173 -6.76 13.77 38.38
CA VAL A 173 -7.07 12.66 37.47
C VAL A 173 -5.79 11.98 36.98
N VAL A 174 -4.78 12.76 36.60
CA VAL A 174 -3.48 12.24 36.16
C VAL A 174 -2.76 11.48 37.29
N GLU A 175 -2.81 11.99 38.52
CA GLU A 175 -2.25 11.31 39.69
C GLU A 175 -2.98 10.00 40.03
N LYS A 176 -4.30 9.95 39.82
CA LYS A 176 -5.11 8.76 40.04
C LYS A 176 -4.91 7.70 38.95
N GLU A 177 -4.81 8.11 37.68
CA GLU A 177 -4.49 7.23 36.56
C GLU A 177 -3.08 6.65 36.66
N LEU A 178 -2.10 7.41 37.18
CA LEU A 178 -0.75 6.89 37.47
C LEU A 178 -0.75 5.84 38.59
N ALA A 179 -1.62 5.98 39.59
CA ALA A 179 -1.73 5.03 40.71
C ALA A 179 -2.44 3.73 40.31
N GLU A 180 -3.40 3.79 39.39
CA GLU A 180 -4.21 2.64 38.93
C GLU A 180 -3.49 1.76 37.87
N GLN A 181 -2.38 2.22 37.29
CA GLN A 181 -1.57 1.47 36.32
C GLN A 181 -0.50 0.55 36.93
N THR A 182 -0.53 0.31 38.24
CA THR A 182 0.33 -0.71 38.87
C THR A 182 -0.41 -2.05 38.89
N PRO A 183 -0.01 -3.08 38.11
CA PRO A 183 -0.76 -4.33 38.06
C PRO A 183 -0.61 -5.14 39.36
N PRO A 184 -1.66 -5.79 39.87
CA PRO A 184 -1.53 -6.80 40.91
C PRO A 184 -0.95 -8.09 40.30
N ALA A 185 -0.16 -8.81 41.10
CA ALA A 185 0.49 -10.05 40.69
C ALA A 185 -0.54 -11.13 40.26
N PRO A 186 -0.31 -11.87 39.16
CA PRO A 186 -1.24 -12.89 38.70
C PRO A 186 -1.20 -14.15 39.57
N VAL A 187 -2.38 -14.61 39.97
CA VAL A 187 -2.62 -15.94 40.58
C VAL A 187 -2.84 -16.95 39.46
N VAL A 188 -1.95 -17.93 39.35
CA VAL A 188 -2.05 -19.02 38.37
C VAL A 188 -3.01 -20.10 38.89
N GLN A 189 -4.09 -20.37 38.15
CA GLN A 189 -4.90 -21.57 38.29
C GLN A 189 -4.35 -22.67 37.38
N THR A 190 -4.23 -23.89 37.92
CA THR A 190 -3.76 -25.11 37.26
C THR A 190 -4.74 -25.62 36.20
N PRO A 191 -4.30 -25.95 34.96
CA PRO A 191 -5.09 -26.72 34.01
C PRO A 191 -4.99 -28.23 34.27
N THR A 192 -6.14 -28.89 34.21
CA THR A 192 -6.36 -30.35 34.20
C THR A 192 -5.89 -31.02 32.91
N GLU A 193 -5.40 -32.26 33.04
CA GLU A 193 -4.90 -33.15 31.98
C GLU A 193 -5.91 -33.44 30.85
N PRO A 194 -5.46 -33.51 29.58
CA PRO A 194 -6.14 -34.24 28.52
C PRO A 194 -5.55 -35.64 28.29
N THR A 195 -6.43 -36.64 28.28
CA THR A 195 -6.20 -38.05 27.93
C THR A 195 -5.87 -38.23 26.44
N PRO A 196 -5.00 -39.18 26.04
CA PRO A 196 -4.47 -39.25 24.67
C PRO A 196 -5.39 -39.97 23.67
N ALA A 197 -5.39 -39.50 22.42
CA ALA A 197 -5.95 -40.17 21.24
C ALA A 197 -4.85 -40.82 20.38
N PRO A 198 -5.15 -41.87 19.58
CA PRO A 198 -4.16 -42.83 19.11
C PRO A 198 -3.36 -42.38 17.88
N ALA A 199 -2.12 -42.85 17.82
CA ALA A 199 -1.12 -42.55 16.81
C ALA A 199 -1.52 -42.98 15.39
N GLN A 200 -1.31 -42.09 14.41
CA GLN A 200 -1.22 -42.44 12.98
C GLN A 200 0.25 -42.39 12.53
N ALA A 201 0.63 -43.35 11.70
CA ALA A 201 2.00 -43.57 11.24
C ALA A 201 2.50 -42.45 10.31
N PRO A 202 3.80 -42.10 10.36
CA PRO A 202 4.37 -41.03 9.52
C PRO A 202 4.53 -41.48 8.06
N PRO A 203 4.37 -40.57 7.08
CA PRO A 203 4.64 -40.85 5.68
C PRO A 203 6.16 -40.96 5.42
N PRO A 204 6.59 -41.64 4.33
CA PRO A 204 8.00 -41.89 4.06
C PRO A 204 8.75 -40.62 3.63
N LYS A 205 9.96 -40.45 4.16
CA LYS A 205 10.86 -39.32 3.85
C LYS A 205 11.42 -39.43 2.42
N PRO A 206 11.42 -38.34 1.62
CA PRO A 206 12.18 -38.29 0.38
C PRO A 206 13.69 -38.14 0.66
N GLU A 207 14.51 -39.00 0.07
CA GLU A 207 15.96 -38.89 0.10
C GLU A 207 16.43 -37.67 -0.71
N ARG A 208 17.05 -36.69 -0.05
CA ARG A 208 17.85 -35.64 -0.70
C ARG A 208 19.29 -35.73 -0.20
N ASN A 209 20.20 -36.06 -1.12
CA ASN A 209 21.64 -36.02 -0.94
C ASN A 209 22.12 -34.56 -0.77
N PHE A 210 22.04 -34.02 0.45
CA PHE A 210 22.78 -32.81 0.83
C PHE A 210 24.10 -33.21 1.49
N ARG A 211 25.23 -32.97 0.81
CA ARG A 211 26.54 -32.98 1.47
C ARG A 211 26.61 -31.77 2.40
N ARG A 212 26.51 -32.00 3.72
CA ARG A 212 26.71 -30.97 4.75
C ARG A 212 28.11 -30.33 4.62
N PRO A 213 28.24 -28.99 4.61
CA PRO A 213 29.53 -28.32 4.74
C PRO A 213 30.22 -28.71 6.04
N ARG A 214 31.54 -28.92 5.99
CA ARG A 214 32.37 -29.31 7.14
C ARG A 214 32.53 -28.10 8.07
N ALA A 215 32.23 -28.25 9.36
CA ALA A 215 32.47 -27.20 10.35
C ALA A 215 33.97 -26.80 10.38
N PRO A 216 34.29 -25.51 10.57
CA PRO A 216 35.67 -25.05 10.72
C PRO A 216 36.33 -25.75 11.91
N LYS A 217 37.61 -26.10 11.79
CA LYS A 217 38.30 -26.77 12.88
C LYS A 217 38.54 -25.76 14.01
N PRO A 218 38.41 -26.16 15.28
CA PRO A 218 38.69 -25.28 16.44
C PRO A 218 40.09 -24.63 16.45
N THR A 219 41.01 -25.08 15.59
CA THR A 219 42.39 -24.59 15.46
C THR A 219 42.54 -23.31 14.64
N ASP A 220 41.49 -22.85 13.97
CA ASP A 220 41.56 -21.76 12.99
C ASP A 220 41.07 -20.41 13.57
N VAL A 221 40.57 -20.40 14.82
CA VAL A 221 40.06 -19.20 15.51
C VAL A 221 41.10 -18.71 16.53
N PRO A 222 41.58 -17.45 16.44
CA PRO A 222 42.47 -16.87 17.44
C PRO A 222 41.89 -16.97 18.86
N GLU A 223 42.69 -17.34 19.88
CA GLU A 223 42.22 -17.43 21.27
C GLU A 223 41.67 -16.10 21.79
N GLU A 224 42.15 -14.97 21.25
CA GLU A 224 41.64 -13.62 21.52
C GLU A 224 40.17 -13.41 21.12
N ASN A 225 39.62 -14.21 20.20
CA ASN A 225 38.22 -14.12 19.77
C ASN A 225 37.26 -14.89 20.69
N VAL A 226 37.77 -15.62 21.68
CA VAL A 226 36.93 -16.29 22.68
C VAL A 226 36.27 -15.26 23.59
N ILE A 227 34.94 -15.33 23.69
CA ILE A 227 34.13 -14.46 24.54
C ILE A 227 33.81 -15.18 25.86
N LEU A 228 33.42 -16.46 25.80
CA LEU A 228 33.07 -17.28 26.95
C LEU A 228 33.48 -18.74 26.71
N GLY A 229 33.97 -19.43 27.73
CA GLY A 229 34.25 -20.87 27.65
C GLY A 229 35.47 -21.22 26.79
N LYS A 230 35.33 -22.23 25.92
CA LYS A 230 36.39 -22.79 25.06
C LYS A 230 35.97 -22.81 23.59
N LEU A 231 36.94 -22.89 22.69
CA LEU A 231 36.67 -23.12 21.26
C LEU A 231 36.03 -24.49 21.03
N PHE A 232 35.09 -24.54 20.10
CA PHE A 232 34.31 -25.74 19.78
C PHE A 232 34.01 -25.83 18.28
N GLY A 233 33.79 -27.05 17.78
CA GLY A 233 33.78 -27.39 16.36
C GLY A 233 32.54 -28.16 15.90
N GLU A 234 31.54 -28.34 16.77
CA GLU A 234 30.26 -28.95 16.43
C GLU A 234 29.54 -28.11 15.36
N PRO A 235 28.93 -28.71 14.34
CA PRO A 235 28.24 -27.99 13.28
C PRO A 235 27.08 -27.17 13.84
N SER A 236 26.91 -25.95 13.32
CA SER A 236 25.78 -25.10 13.71
C SER A 236 24.47 -25.65 13.14
N VAL A 237 23.43 -25.60 13.98
CA VAL A 237 22.04 -25.89 13.60
C VAL A 237 21.39 -24.58 13.12
N PRO A 238 20.63 -24.60 12.01
CA PRO A 238 19.81 -23.45 11.60
C PRO A 238 18.86 -23.02 12.72
N MET A 239 18.74 -21.70 12.97
CA MET A 239 17.99 -21.19 14.11
C MET A 239 16.48 -21.44 14.03
N ASP A 240 15.93 -21.64 12.83
CA ASP A 240 14.54 -22.04 12.58
C ASP A 240 14.24 -23.51 12.93
N GLU A 241 15.28 -24.34 13.06
CA GLU A 241 15.16 -25.75 13.47
C GLU A 241 15.40 -25.94 14.99
N VAL A 242 15.79 -24.90 15.72
CA VAL A 242 16.10 -24.98 17.16
C VAL A 242 14.82 -25.02 17.99
N THR A 243 14.67 -26.05 18.82
CA THR A 243 13.53 -26.25 19.73
C THR A 243 14.00 -26.49 21.17
N LEU A 244 13.08 -26.39 22.15
CA LEU A 244 13.37 -26.74 23.55
C LEU A 244 13.88 -28.18 23.72
N GLU A 245 13.44 -29.10 22.85
CA GLU A 245 13.83 -30.51 22.87
C GLU A 245 15.21 -30.77 22.24
N SER A 246 15.82 -29.76 21.62
CA SER A 246 17.09 -29.91 20.89
C SER A 246 18.31 -30.18 21.79
N GLY A 247 18.17 -30.00 23.11
CA GLY A 247 19.27 -30.20 24.08
C GLY A 247 20.43 -29.23 23.85
N PRO A 248 21.70 -29.67 24.01
CA PRO A 248 22.85 -28.83 23.73
C PRO A 248 22.98 -28.58 22.22
N VAL A 249 22.88 -27.32 21.82
CA VAL A 249 22.96 -26.89 20.42
C VAL A 249 24.12 -25.93 20.20
N ALA A 250 24.64 -25.95 18.99
CA ALA A 250 25.54 -24.92 18.49
C ALA A 250 24.80 -24.10 17.43
N VAL A 251 24.82 -22.77 17.55
CA VAL A 251 24.23 -21.84 16.59
C VAL A 251 25.25 -20.77 16.20
N CYS A 252 25.07 -20.14 15.04
CA CYS A 252 25.97 -19.10 14.55
C CYS A 252 25.14 -17.99 13.91
N GLY A 253 25.36 -16.74 14.30
CA GLY A 253 24.56 -15.63 13.79
C GLY A 253 25.07 -14.26 14.20
N GLU A 254 24.43 -13.23 13.65
CA GLU A 254 24.69 -11.83 13.97
C GLU A 254 23.87 -11.38 15.18
N VAL A 255 24.51 -10.70 16.12
CA VAL A 255 23.85 -10.03 17.24
C VAL A 255 23.14 -8.79 16.73
N PHE A 256 21.82 -8.79 16.68
CA PHE A 256 21.03 -7.62 16.26
C PHE A 256 20.48 -6.83 17.44
N ASP A 257 20.34 -7.47 18.61
CA ASP A 257 20.00 -6.79 19.86
C ASP A 257 20.86 -7.26 21.05
N LEU A 258 21.10 -6.34 21.98
CA LEU A 258 21.92 -6.57 23.17
C LEU A 258 21.41 -5.70 24.31
N GLU A 259 20.87 -6.34 25.34
CA GLU A 259 20.41 -5.72 26.57
C GLU A 259 21.29 -6.14 27.75
N VAL A 260 21.60 -5.16 28.61
CA VAL A 260 22.43 -5.36 29.81
C VAL A 260 21.71 -4.79 31.01
N ARG A 261 21.43 -5.63 32.01
CA ARG A 261 20.73 -5.21 33.24
C ARG A 261 21.51 -5.60 34.49
N LEU A 262 21.73 -4.62 35.37
CA LEU A 262 22.30 -4.85 36.70
C LEU A 262 21.22 -5.39 37.66
N VAL A 263 21.59 -6.39 38.45
CA VAL A 263 20.72 -7.02 39.46
C VAL A 263 21.50 -7.27 40.76
N ARG A 264 20.77 -7.43 41.88
CA ARG A 264 21.34 -7.59 43.23
C ARG A 264 22.33 -6.48 43.59
N ASP A 265 21.83 -5.24 43.63
CA ASP A 265 22.58 -4.02 43.97
C ASP A 265 23.85 -3.77 43.13
N GLY A 266 23.88 -4.30 41.91
CA GLY A 266 24.99 -4.13 40.97
C GLY A 266 26.10 -5.18 41.08
N ALA A 267 25.93 -6.23 41.88
CA ALA A 267 26.91 -7.33 41.98
C ALA A 267 26.82 -8.33 40.81
N MET A 268 25.65 -8.43 40.17
CA MET A 268 25.40 -9.38 39.08
C MET A 268 24.85 -8.63 37.86
N THR A 269 25.23 -9.10 36.67
CA THR A 269 24.77 -8.57 35.39
C THR A 269 24.05 -9.66 34.61
N VAL A 270 22.88 -9.32 34.10
CA VAL A 270 22.13 -10.10 33.10
C VAL A 270 22.50 -9.58 31.73
N ILE A 271 23.04 -10.44 30.89
CA ILE A 271 23.32 -10.17 29.47
C ILE A 271 22.28 -10.94 28.66
N THR A 272 21.52 -10.23 27.84
CA THR A 272 20.58 -10.80 26.86
C THR A 272 21.02 -10.34 25.48
N ALA A 273 21.35 -11.26 24.59
CA ALA A 273 21.73 -10.98 23.22
C ALA A 273 20.84 -11.76 22.27
N ASP A 274 20.16 -11.08 21.36
CA ASP A 274 19.35 -11.73 20.33
C ASP A 274 20.19 -11.88 19.07
N ILE A 275 20.35 -13.12 18.62
CA ILE A 275 21.13 -13.47 17.43
C ILE A 275 20.26 -14.02 16.34
N THR A 276 20.63 -13.77 15.08
CA THR A 276 19.93 -14.28 13.90
C THR A 276 20.90 -14.85 12.86
N ASP A 277 20.52 -15.93 12.21
CA ASP A 277 21.16 -16.45 11.00
C ASP A 277 20.40 -16.04 9.72
N LYS A 278 19.47 -15.08 9.85
CA LYS A 278 18.47 -14.65 8.85
C LYS A 278 17.40 -15.68 8.48
N LYS A 279 17.44 -16.90 9.03
CA LYS A 279 16.37 -17.91 8.90
C LYS A 279 15.52 -18.00 10.15
N GLY A 280 16.16 -17.88 11.31
CA GLY A 280 15.51 -17.75 12.60
C GLY A 280 16.27 -16.81 13.52
N SER A 281 15.78 -16.69 14.75
CA SER A 281 16.44 -15.92 15.80
C SER A 281 16.40 -16.69 17.10
N VAL A 282 17.48 -16.59 17.87
CA VAL A 282 17.59 -17.22 19.19
C VAL A 282 18.05 -16.18 20.21
N ARG A 283 17.40 -16.17 21.37
CA ARG A 283 17.78 -15.33 22.50
C ARG A 283 18.85 -15.99 23.34
N VAL A 284 20.04 -15.40 23.41
CA VAL A 284 21.15 -15.87 24.23
C VAL A 284 21.14 -15.11 25.55
N LYS A 285 20.98 -15.81 26.67
CA LYS A 285 20.88 -15.18 27.99
C LYS A 285 21.84 -15.78 29.01
N ARG A 286 22.55 -14.92 29.74
CA ARG A 286 23.44 -15.34 30.82
C ARG A 286 23.45 -14.34 31.96
N VAL A 287 23.36 -14.86 33.19
CA VAL A 287 23.57 -14.10 34.42
C VAL A 287 24.95 -14.44 34.99
N MET A 288 25.73 -13.41 35.32
CA MET A 288 27.08 -13.59 35.89
C MET A 288 27.50 -12.40 36.73
N ASP A 289 28.64 -12.54 37.42
CA ASP A 289 29.28 -11.46 38.17
C ASP A 289 29.60 -10.27 37.26
N THR A 290 29.36 -9.05 37.75
CA THR A 290 29.47 -7.82 36.96
C THR A 290 30.88 -7.57 36.41
N GLN A 291 31.95 -7.95 37.14
CA GLN A 291 33.31 -7.78 36.62
C GLN A 291 33.57 -8.69 35.42
N LYS A 292 33.07 -9.93 35.46
CA LYS A 292 33.18 -10.87 34.34
C LYS A 292 32.31 -10.46 33.15
N ALA A 293 31.13 -9.90 33.42
CA ALA A 293 30.24 -9.39 32.37
C ALA A 293 30.89 -8.25 31.57
N ASN A 294 31.57 -7.33 32.25
CA ASN A 294 32.25 -6.21 31.58
C ASN A 294 33.30 -6.66 30.57
N ILE A 295 34.06 -7.72 30.88
CA ILE A 295 35.06 -8.31 29.96
C ILE A 295 34.38 -8.88 28.70
N ILE A 296 33.21 -9.50 28.85
CA ILE A 296 32.43 -10.04 27.72
C ILE A 296 31.88 -8.91 26.84
N LEU A 297 31.38 -7.84 27.46
CA LEU A 297 30.76 -6.70 26.77
C LEU A 297 31.77 -5.84 25.99
N GLU A 298 33.07 -5.97 26.26
CA GLU A 298 34.11 -5.39 25.39
C GLU A 298 34.10 -6.00 23.99
N LYS A 299 33.74 -7.29 23.89
CA LYS A 299 33.74 -8.07 22.64
C LYS A 299 32.35 -8.26 22.04
N LEU A 300 31.34 -8.47 22.88
CA LEU A 300 29.96 -8.68 22.48
C LEU A 300 29.24 -7.35 22.27
N LYS A 301 28.96 -7.00 21.01
CA LYS A 301 28.29 -5.75 20.61
C LYS A 301 27.27 -6.04 19.51
N LYS A 302 26.31 -5.14 19.30
CA LYS A 302 25.43 -5.19 18.13
C LYS A 302 26.28 -5.20 16.85
N GLY A 303 25.95 -6.10 15.93
CA GLY A 303 26.74 -6.38 14.72
C GLY A 303 27.88 -7.39 14.92
N ALA A 304 28.14 -7.91 16.12
CA ALA A 304 29.10 -9.00 16.27
C ALA A 304 28.54 -10.28 15.62
N TYR A 305 29.38 -11.00 14.85
CA TYR A 305 29.03 -12.32 14.34
C TYR A 305 29.62 -13.38 15.27
N ILE A 306 28.76 -14.14 15.93
CA ILE A 306 29.18 -15.03 17.01
C ILE A 306 28.72 -16.45 16.78
N ARG A 307 29.50 -17.40 17.29
CA ARG A 307 29.08 -18.79 17.44
C ARG A 307 28.86 -19.08 18.92
N VAL A 308 27.73 -19.70 19.24
CA VAL A 308 27.32 -20.01 20.61
C VAL A 308 27.00 -21.49 20.72
N ARG A 309 27.59 -22.17 21.71
CA ARG A 309 27.21 -23.52 22.14
C ARG A 309 26.62 -23.44 23.52
N GLY A 310 25.47 -24.06 23.72
CA GLY A 310 24.76 -23.99 24.99
C GLY A 310 23.54 -24.88 25.02
N ASP A 311 22.85 -24.85 26.16
CA ASP A 311 21.62 -25.60 26.38
C ASP A 311 20.41 -24.71 26.13
N MET A 312 19.41 -25.24 25.41
CA MET A 312 18.10 -24.60 25.34
C MET A 312 17.36 -24.78 26.67
N GLU A 313 16.96 -23.67 27.29
CA GLU A 313 16.22 -23.64 28.55
C GLU A 313 14.98 -22.75 28.41
N TYR A 314 13.89 -23.09 29.09
CA TYR A 314 12.74 -22.19 29.22
C TYR A 314 12.99 -21.24 30.40
N ASP A 315 13.13 -19.95 30.11
CA ASP A 315 13.28 -18.95 31.16
C ASP A 315 11.93 -18.39 31.59
N ARG A 316 11.50 -18.80 32.78
CA ARG A 316 10.25 -18.37 33.40
C ARG A 316 10.18 -16.86 33.68
N PHE A 317 11.31 -16.17 33.75
CA PHE A 317 11.30 -14.73 33.99
C PHE A 317 10.95 -13.93 32.74
N SER A 318 11.42 -14.36 31.57
CA SER A 318 11.09 -13.74 30.28
C SER A 318 9.92 -14.41 29.55
N ASP A 319 9.41 -15.51 30.10
CA ASP A 319 8.38 -16.37 29.48
C ASP A 319 8.77 -16.76 28.04
N ASP A 320 10.04 -17.14 27.87
CA ASP A 320 10.66 -17.29 26.56
C ASP A 320 11.70 -18.43 26.55
N THR A 321 11.96 -18.99 25.38
CA THR A 321 12.98 -20.04 25.20
C THR A 321 14.32 -19.38 24.94
N ILE A 322 15.30 -19.65 25.81
CA ILE A 322 16.63 -19.06 25.73
C ILE A 322 17.69 -20.12 25.44
N LEU A 323 18.76 -19.70 24.76
CA LEU A 323 20.01 -20.44 24.70
C LEU A 323 20.92 -19.95 25.82
N LYS A 324 21.19 -20.81 26.79
CA LYS A 324 22.13 -20.51 27.87
C LYS A 324 23.54 -20.85 27.41
N PRO A 325 24.41 -19.86 27.19
CA PRO A 325 25.71 -20.12 26.59
C PRO A 325 26.63 -20.84 27.59
N LEU A 326 27.26 -21.91 27.11
CA LEU A 326 28.41 -22.57 27.74
C LEU A 326 29.71 -22.04 27.14
N ASP A 327 29.74 -21.93 25.82
CA ASP A 327 30.88 -21.46 25.05
C ASP A 327 30.44 -20.48 23.96
N MET A 328 31.23 -19.43 23.74
CA MET A 328 30.92 -18.37 22.80
C MET A 328 32.19 -17.71 22.28
N TYR A 329 32.28 -17.50 20.97
CA TYR A 329 33.40 -16.81 20.33
C TYR A 329 32.97 -16.01 19.10
N ILE A 330 33.75 -14.98 18.75
CA ILE A 330 33.57 -14.22 17.51
C ILE A 330 33.96 -15.11 16.33
N ALA A 331 33.01 -15.34 15.43
CA ALA A 331 33.18 -16.15 14.24
C ALA A 331 33.44 -15.29 13.01
N GLU A 332 34.08 -15.86 12.00
CA GLU A 332 34.15 -15.23 10.69
C GLU A 332 32.75 -15.16 10.08
N ARG A 333 32.40 -13.98 9.53
CA ARG A 333 31.17 -13.80 8.78
C ARG A 333 31.23 -14.67 7.52
N PRO A 334 30.10 -15.28 7.10
CA PRO A 334 29.99 -15.88 5.78
C PRO A 334 30.39 -14.84 4.73
N PRO A 335 31.08 -15.26 3.65
CA PRO A 335 31.42 -14.34 2.58
C PRO A 335 30.14 -13.70 2.05
N ALA A 336 30.11 -12.36 2.04
CA ALA A 336 29.00 -11.62 1.48
C ALA A 336 28.80 -12.00 0.01
N ARG A 337 27.56 -11.90 -0.47
CA ARG A 337 27.27 -12.05 -1.90
C ARG A 337 28.00 -10.93 -2.64
N MET A 338 28.83 -11.30 -3.62
CA MET A 338 29.65 -10.37 -4.38
C MET A 338 29.42 -10.57 -5.88
N ASP A 339 29.33 -9.47 -6.61
CA ASP A 339 29.35 -9.48 -8.07
C ASP A 339 30.81 -9.59 -8.53
N ASN A 340 31.17 -10.68 -9.22
CA ASN A 340 32.53 -10.89 -9.74
C ASN A 340 32.64 -10.72 -11.26
N ALA A 341 31.56 -10.29 -11.94
CA ALA A 341 31.59 -10.09 -13.38
C ALA A 341 32.63 -9.02 -13.79
N PRO A 342 33.36 -9.19 -14.90
CA PRO A 342 34.36 -8.21 -15.33
C PRO A 342 33.75 -6.86 -15.74
N LYS A 343 32.54 -6.87 -16.30
CA LYS A 343 31.73 -5.69 -16.59
C LYS A 343 30.39 -5.84 -15.89
N LYS A 344 30.03 -4.85 -15.08
CA LYS A 344 28.84 -4.88 -14.23
C LYS A 344 27.60 -4.43 -14.98
N ARG A 345 26.45 -5.00 -14.63
CA ARG A 345 25.15 -4.46 -15.05
C ARG A 345 24.79 -3.20 -14.26
N VAL A 346 23.78 -2.50 -14.76
CA VAL A 346 23.07 -1.44 -14.03
C VAL A 346 21.65 -1.92 -13.74
N GLU A 347 21.20 -1.79 -12.49
CA GLU A 347 19.79 -2.01 -12.15
C GLU A 347 18.97 -0.77 -12.51
N LEU A 348 17.89 -0.95 -13.28
CA LEU A 348 17.06 0.14 -13.81
C LEU A 348 15.63 0.13 -13.24
N HIS A 349 15.25 -0.89 -12.49
CA HIS A 349 13.92 -1.06 -11.89
C HIS A 349 14.07 -1.58 -10.45
N LEU A 350 13.85 -0.68 -9.48
CA LEU A 350 14.13 -0.92 -8.08
C LEU A 350 13.21 -0.11 -7.17
N HIS A 351 12.62 -0.80 -6.22
CA HIS A 351 11.71 -0.32 -5.19
C HIS A 351 12.41 -0.29 -3.84
N THR A 352 12.10 0.76 -3.08
CA THR A 352 12.57 0.97 -1.72
C THR A 352 11.40 0.84 -0.75
N THR A 353 11.67 1.02 0.55
CA THR A 353 10.61 1.16 1.57
C THR A 353 9.60 2.28 1.31
N MET A 354 9.89 3.21 0.38
CA MET A 354 8.93 4.25 -0.03
C MET A 354 7.87 3.75 -1.02
N SER A 355 8.08 2.59 -1.65
CA SER A 355 7.01 1.83 -2.30
C SER A 355 6.12 1.21 -1.22
N ALA A 356 5.12 1.98 -0.81
CA ALA A 356 4.33 1.73 0.40
C ALA A 356 3.73 0.32 0.44
N MET A 357 4.00 -0.39 1.54
CA MET A 357 3.53 -1.76 1.77
C MET A 357 3.94 -2.72 0.64
N ASP A 358 5.12 -2.55 0.06
CA ASP A 358 5.67 -3.43 -0.98
C ASP A 358 7.18 -3.64 -0.86
N GLY A 359 7.98 -2.58 -1.07
CA GLY A 359 9.43 -2.64 -0.91
C GLY A 359 9.84 -2.68 0.57
N VAL A 360 10.84 -3.48 0.92
CA VAL A 360 11.26 -3.68 2.32
C VAL A 360 12.69 -3.24 2.62
N SER A 361 13.51 -3.01 1.61
CA SER A 361 14.86 -2.44 1.79
C SER A 361 14.84 -0.93 1.57
N ASN A 362 15.44 -0.18 2.49
CA ASN A 362 15.58 1.27 2.31
C ASN A 362 16.57 1.60 1.19
N ALA A 363 16.54 2.85 0.71
CA ALA A 363 17.39 3.29 -0.37
C ALA A 363 18.87 3.17 -0.01
N SER A 364 19.24 3.51 1.24
CA SER A 364 20.63 3.46 1.69
C SER A 364 21.26 2.08 1.54
N THR A 365 20.57 1.02 1.98
CA THR A 365 21.05 -0.35 1.90
C THR A 365 21.29 -0.77 0.45
N LEU A 366 20.33 -0.51 -0.44
CA LEU A 366 20.43 -0.88 -1.85
C LEU A 366 21.55 -0.11 -2.58
N ILE A 367 21.71 1.18 -2.30
CA ILE A 367 22.80 2.00 -2.85
C ILE A 367 24.16 1.52 -2.34
N GLN A 368 24.30 1.21 -1.04
CA GLN A 368 25.57 0.68 -0.51
C GLN A 368 25.89 -0.69 -1.11
N GLN A 369 24.89 -1.53 -1.36
CA GLN A 369 25.09 -2.83 -2.03
C GLN A 369 25.60 -2.65 -3.46
N ALA A 370 25.02 -1.72 -4.22
CA ALA A 370 25.47 -1.38 -5.57
C ALA A 370 26.93 -0.88 -5.58
N ILE A 371 27.31 -0.04 -4.61
CA ILE A 371 28.69 0.43 -4.40
C ILE A 371 29.62 -0.74 -4.08
N ALA A 372 29.21 -1.62 -3.16
CA ALA A 372 30.01 -2.79 -2.76
C ALA A 372 30.26 -3.75 -3.92
N TRP A 373 29.29 -3.89 -4.83
CA TRP A 373 29.42 -4.66 -6.07
C TRP A 373 30.16 -3.94 -7.21
N GLY A 374 30.51 -2.67 -7.03
CA GLY A 374 31.20 -1.87 -8.04
C GLY A 374 30.33 -1.59 -9.28
N GLN A 375 29.01 -1.56 -9.13
CA GLN A 375 28.11 -1.17 -10.22
C GLN A 375 28.32 0.31 -10.57
N PRO A 376 28.28 0.69 -11.87
CA PRO A 376 28.54 2.07 -12.28
C PRO A 376 27.37 3.01 -11.96
N ALA A 377 26.15 2.49 -11.94
CA ALA A 377 24.93 3.21 -11.61
C ALA A 377 23.87 2.27 -11.04
N VAL A 378 22.84 2.84 -10.41
CA VAL A 378 21.67 2.13 -9.90
C VAL A 378 20.45 3.06 -9.90
N ALA A 379 19.30 2.57 -10.35
CA ALA A 379 18.06 3.33 -10.37
C ALA A 379 17.26 3.22 -9.07
N VAL A 380 16.41 4.22 -8.83
CA VAL A 380 15.37 4.22 -7.78
C VAL A 380 14.05 4.60 -8.43
N THR A 381 13.10 3.67 -8.47
CA THR A 381 11.86 3.76 -9.25
C THR A 381 10.64 3.37 -8.43
N ASP A 382 10.47 3.98 -7.26
CA ASP A 382 9.34 3.69 -6.38
C ASP A 382 7.96 3.90 -7.03
N HIS A 383 6.94 3.18 -6.52
CA HIS A 383 5.58 3.23 -7.05
C HIS A 383 4.93 4.61 -6.84
N GLY A 384 4.75 5.36 -7.93
CA GLY A 384 4.02 6.62 -7.96
C GLY A 384 4.66 7.76 -7.17
N VAL A 385 5.80 7.55 -6.50
CA VAL A 385 6.43 8.51 -5.57
C VAL A 385 7.92 8.66 -5.83
N THR A 386 8.52 9.72 -5.26
CA THR A 386 9.96 10.02 -5.36
C THR A 386 10.58 10.30 -3.98
N GLN A 387 9.95 9.81 -2.92
CA GLN A 387 10.30 10.13 -1.52
C GLN A 387 11.68 9.58 -1.10
N ALA A 388 12.18 8.55 -1.78
CA ALA A 388 13.49 7.97 -1.52
C ALA A 388 14.66 8.81 -2.08
N PHE A 389 14.39 9.82 -2.91
CA PHE A 389 15.44 10.57 -3.61
C PHE A 389 16.46 11.24 -2.68
N PRO A 390 16.06 11.93 -1.59
CA PRO A 390 17.01 12.55 -0.67
C PRO A 390 17.91 11.52 0.03
N GLU A 391 17.33 10.39 0.47
CA GLU A 391 18.08 9.31 1.11
C GLU A 391 19.07 8.68 0.13
N ALA A 392 18.63 8.35 -1.10
CA ALA A 392 19.49 7.79 -2.13
C ALA A 392 20.65 8.73 -2.51
N MET A 393 20.37 10.04 -2.61
CA MET A 393 21.39 11.07 -2.85
C MET A 393 22.46 11.09 -1.75
N TYR A 394 22.02 11.06 -0.49
CA TYR A 394 22.93 11.08 0.66
C TYR A 394 23.75 9.79 0.75
N ALA A 395 23.11 8.63 0.58
CA ALA A 395 23.77 7.33 0.62
C ALA A 395 24.81 7.14 -0.50
N ALA A 396 24.52 7.65 -1.70
CA ALA A 396 25.46 7.58 -2.81
C ALA A 396 26.74 8.36 -2.53
N GLY A 397 26.65 9.52 -1.88
CA GLY A 397 27.81 10.33 -1.48
C GLY A 397 28.80 10.63 -2.61
N GLY A 398 28.32 10.68 -3.86
CA GLY A 398 29.13 10.84 -5.07
C GLY A 398 29.96 9.62 -5.49
N LYS A 399 29.83 8.48 -4.79
CA LYS A 399 30.58 7.23 -5.08
C LYS A 399 29.97 6.40 -6.20
N ILE A 400 28.66 6.56 -6.43
CA ILE A 400 27.90 5.89 -7.49
C ILE A 400 26.92 6.88 -8.10
N LYS A 401 26.61 6.70 -9.38
CA LYS A 401 25.56 7.45 -10.05
C LYS A 401 24.19 6.87 -9.70
N VAL A 402 23.33 7.69 -9.10
CA VAL A 402 21.93 7.33 -8.88
C VAL A 402 21.11 7.77 -10.08
N ILE A 403 20.34 6.84 -10.63
CA ILE A 403 19.34 7.13 -11.67
C ILE A 403 18.01 7.36 -10.98
N TYR A 404 17.61 8.62 -10.88
CA TYR A 404 16.33 8.99 -10.27
C TYR A 404 15.20 8.67 -11.22
N GLY A 405 14.17 7.98 -10.74
CA GLY A 405 13.01 7.62 -11.55
C GLY A 405 11.78 7.31 -10.71
N MET A 406 10.79 6.71 -11.36
CA MET A 406 9.54 6.31 -10.73
C MET A 406 8.90 5.21 -11.57
N GLU A 407 8.29 4.22 -10.92
CA GLU A 407 7.31 3.38 -11.59
C GLU A 407 5.94 4.04 -11.46
N GLY A 408 5.43 4.57 -12.57
CA GLY A 408 4.16 5.29 -12.62
C GLY A 408 2.96 4.39 -12.89
N TYR A 409 1.80 4.80 -12.38
CA TYR A 409 0.51 4.22 -12.73
C TYR A 409 -0.04 4.89 -14.00
N PHE A 410 0.31 4.33 -15.15
CA PHE A 410 0.01 4.87 -16.46
C PHE A 410 -1.41 4.53 -16.91
N VAL A 411 -2.10 5.52 -17.48
CA VAL A 411 -3.38 5.32 -18.16
C VAL A 411 -3.30 5.91 -19.57
N ASN A 412 -3.63 5.06 -20.53
CA ASN A 412 -3.77 5.40 -21.94
C ASN A 412 -4.93 6.38 -22.18
N ASN A 413 -4.91 7.07 -23.32
CA ASN A 413 -6.08 7.86 -23.72
C ASN A 413 -7.24 6.92 -24.11
N ALA A 414 -8.47 7.44 -24.20
CA ALA A 414 -9.62 6.59 -24.49
C ALA A 414 -9.62 6.02 -25.92
N ASP A 415 -9.02 6.72 -26.88
CA ASP A 415 -8.76 6.25 -28.25
C ASP A 415 -7.74 5.10 -28.30
N ASP A 416 -6.85 5.01 -27.31
CA ASP A 416 -5.90 3.90 -27.16
C ASP A 416 -6.54 2.66 -26.48
N LEU A 417 -7.81 2.73 -26.02
CA LEU A 417 -8.49 1.55 -25.44
C LEU A 417 -8.77 0.47 -26.49
N GLY A 418 -8.71 0.81 -27.78
CA GLY A 418 -8.99 -0.11 -28.87
C GLY A 418 -10.43 -0.58 -28.87
N ALA A 419 -11.38 0.34 -28.60
CA ALA A 419 -12.82 0.05 -28.65
C ALA A 419 -13.25 -0.42 -30.04
N VAL A 420 -12.52 -0.03 -31.08
CA VAL A 420 -12.64 -0.56 -32.44
C VAL A 420 -11.29 -1.15 -32.85
N ARG A 421 -11.28 -2.36 -33.39
CA ARG A 421 -10.12 -3.02 -33.97
C ARG A 421 -10.44 -3.40 -35.42
N GLY A 422 -9.54 -3.13 -36.35
CA GLY A 422 -9.78 -3.33 -37.80
C GLY A 422 -9.91 -1.99 -38.54
N ASN A 423 -10.28 -2.05 -39.82
CA ASN A 423 -10.28 -0.88 -40.70
C ASN A 423 -11.64 -0.63 -41.40
N GLN A 424 -12.68 -1.41 -41.10
CA GLN A 424 -14.01 -1.16 -41.68
C GLN A 424 -14.64 0.09 -41.06
N ASP A 425 -15.29 0.89 -41.91
CA ASP A 425 -15.93 2.15 -41.53
C ASP A 425 -17.38 2.19 -42.03
N GLU A 426 -18.27 1.56 -41.26
CA GLU A 426 -19.70 1.48 -41.53
C GLU A 426 -20.48 2.55 -40.74
N MET A 427 -21.68 2.90 -41.20
CA MET A 427 -22.59 3.76 -40.42
C MET A 427 -23.05 3.03 -39.16
N LEU A 428 -23.25 3.75 -38.05
CA LEU A 428 -23.75 3.16 -36.80
C LEU A 428 -25.19 2.66 -36.89
N SER A 429 -25.94 3.09 -37.90
CA SER A 429 -27.25 2.53 -38.30
C SER A 429 -27.14 1.25 -39.15
N GLY A 430 -25.92 0.86 -39.52
CA GLY A 430 -25.63 -0.32 -40.34
C GLY A 430 -25.93 -1.65 -39.63
N GLU A 431 -25.50 -2.74 -40.27
CA GLU A 431 -25.67 -4.10 -39.74
C GLU A 431 -24.42 -4.55 -38.96
N PHE A 432 -24.59 -4.83 -37.68
CA PHE A 432 -23.54 -5.30 -36.77
C PHE A 432 -23.87 -6.71 -36.27
N VAL A 433 -22.85 -7.51 -35.99
CA VAL A 433 -23.03 -8.87 -35.46
C VAL A 433 -22.53 -8.93 -34.03
N CYS A 434 -23.46 -8.88 -33.07
CA CYS A 434 -23.12 -9.09 -31.67
C CYS A 434 -22.94 -10.58 -31.42
N PHE A 435 -21.86 -11.01 -30.78
CA PHE A 435 -21.59 -12.42 -30.54
C PHE A 435 -20.87 -12.64 -29.21
N ASP A 436 -21.01 -13.87 -28.71
CA ASP A 436 -20.40 -14.36 -27.49
C ASP A 436 -20.02 -15.84 -27.68
N ILE A 437 -18.93 -16.28 -27.05
CA ILE A 437 -18.48 -17.67 -27.08
C ILE A 437 -18.31 -18.23 -25.68
N GLU A 438 -18.63 -19.51 -25.52
CA GLU A 438 -18.19 -20.30 -24.37
C GLU A 438 -17.01 -21.17 -24.77
N THR A 439 -16.06 -21.38 -23.86
CA THR A 439 -14.81 -22.09 -24.14
C THR A 439 -14.41 -23.04 -23.03
N THR A 440 -13.47 -23.94 -23.29
CA THR A 440 -12.94 -24.88 -22.29
C THR A 440 -11.97 -24.24 -21.29
N GLY A 441 -11.68 -22.95 -21.43
CA GLY A 441 -10.71 -22.24 -20.60
C GLY A 441 -10.55 -20.78 -21.03
N THR A 442 -9.33 -20.28 -21.14
CA THR A 442 -9.10 -18.85 -21.48
C THR A 442 -8.01 -18.63 -22.52
N ASP A 443 -7.29 -19.68 -22.93
CA ASP A 443 -6.17 -19.57 -23.86
C ASP A 443 -6.55 -20.18 -25.22
N PRO A 444 -6.69 -19.38 -26.28
CA PRO A 444 -7.10 -19.87 -27.61
C PRO A 444 -6.09 -20.83 -28.26
N ARG A 445 -4.90 -21.02 -27.67
CA ARG A 445 -3.88 -21.98 -28.13
C ARG A 445 -4.07 -23.37 -27.50
N THR A 446 -4.57 -23.43 -26.27
CA THR A 446 -4.65 -24.65 -25.45
C THR A 446 -6.06 -25.00 -25.02
N ASP A 447 -7.05 -24.15 -25.34
CA ASP A 447 -8.48 -24.35 -25.14
C ASP A 447 -9.25 -24.37 -26.47
N GLY A 448 -10.52 -24.81 -26.42
CA GLY A 448 -11.41 -24.87 -27.56
C GLY A 448 -12.77 -24.22 -27.28
N ILE A 449 -13.49 -23.89 -28.33
CA ILE A 449 -14.84 -23.31 -28.27
C ILE A 449 -15.86 -24.43 -28.01
N THR A 450 -16.81 -24.20 -27.10
CA THR A 450 -17.89 -25.13 -26.76
C THR A 450 -19.25 -24.67 -27.27
N GLU A 451 -19.46 -23.36 -27.40
CA GLU A 451 -20.69 -22.73 -27.91
C GLU A 451 -20.35 -21.42 -28.60
N ILE A 452 -21.06 -21.11 -29.70
CA ILE A 452 -21.04 -19.81 -30.37
C ILE A 452 -22.47 -19.33 -30.51
N ALA A 453 -22.75 -18.11 -30.07
CA ALA A 453 -24.00 -17.43 -30.34
C ALA A 453 -23.75 -16.06 -30.97
N ALA A 454 -24.61 -15.67 -31.89
CA ALA A 454 -24.52 -14.37 -32.55
C ALA A 454 -25.89 -13.84 -32.95
N VAL A 455 -26.04 -12.51 -33.00
CA VAL A 455 -27.25 -11.84 -33.47
C VAL A 455 -26.89 -10.68 -34.38
N ILE A 456 -27.66 -10.50 -35.45
CA ILE A 456 -27.54 -9.34 -36.34
C ILE A 456 -28.38 -8.21 -35.77
N VAL A 457 -27.77 -7.04 -35.58
CA VAL A 457 -28.41 -5.81 -35.13
C VAL A 457 -28.41 -4.80 -36.27
N LYS A 458 -29.56 -4.16 -36.52
CA LYS A 458 -29.71 -3.05 -37.46
C LYS A 458 -30.75 -2.07 -36.93
N ASP A 459 -30.46 -0.78 -36.99
CA ASP A 459 -31.39 0.29 -36.56
C ASP A 459 -32.01 0.06 -35.16
N GLY A 460 -31.27 -0.57 -34.25
CA GLY A 460 -31.77 -0.87 -32.90
C GLY A 460 -32.62 -2.13 -32.76
N GLU A 461 -32.77 -2.93 -33.82
CA GLU A 461 -33.55 -4.16 -33.82
C GLU A 461 -32.68 -5.40 -34.12
N VAL A 462 -33.03 -6.53 -33.51
CA VAL A 462 -32.40 -7.83 -33.79
C VAL A 462 -33.08 -8.46 -35.01
N LEU A 463 -32.31 -8.67 -36.08
CA LEU A 463 -32.83 -9.18 -37.37
C LEU A 463 -32.76 -10.70 -37.49
N ASP A 464 -31.66 -11.29 -37.05
CA ASP A 464 -31.40 -12.72 -37.19
C ASP A 464 -30.55 -13.22 -36.02
N THR A 465 -30.57 -14.53 -35.76
CA THR A 465 -29.87 -15.17 -34.66
C THR A 465 -29.19 -16.45 -35.14
N PHE A 466 -27.91 -16.57 -34.83
CA PHE A 466 -27.10 -17.77 -35.03
C PHE A 466 -26.76 -18.39 -33.68
N HIS A 467 -26.82 -19.72 -33.62
CA HIS A 467 -26.45 -20.49 -32.44
C HIS A 467 -25.92 -21.85 -32.87
N THR A 468 -24.79 -22.25 -32.30
CA THR A 468 -24.26 -23.60 -32.50
C THR A 468 -23.42 -24.03 -31.30
N TYR A 469 -23.57 -25.29 -30.89
CA TYR A 469 -22.56 -25.92 -30.05
C TYR A 469 -21.36 -26.30 -30.91
N SER A 470 -20.18 -26.40 -30.30
CA SER A 470 -18.99 -26.86 -31.00
C SER A 470 -18.26 -27.92 -30.18
N ASN A 471 -17.73 -28.93 -30.87
CA ASN A 471 -16.88 -29.94 -30.27
C ASN A 471 -15.44 -29.38 -30.17
N PRO A 472 -14.95 -29.07 -28.95
CA PRO A 472 -13.63 -28.46 -28.74
C PRO A 472 -12.46 -29.42 -29.01
N GLY A 473 -12.73 -30.68 -29.35
CA GLY A 473 -11.73 -31.72 -29.56
C GLY A 473 -10.99 -32.15 -28.29
N ARG A 474 -11.47 -31.70 -27.12
CA ARG A 474 -10.86 -31.93 -25.79
C ARG A 474 -11.93 -32.03 -24.71
N LEU A 475 -11.55 -32.53 -23.54
CA LEU A 475 -12.47 -32.62 -22.40
C LEU A 475 -12.71 -31.23 -21.80
N ILE A 476 -13.98 -30.90 -21.57
CA ILE A 476 -14.40 -29.72 -20.82
C ILE A 476 -14.07 -29.95 -19.33
N PRO A 477 -13.30 -29.07 -18.68
CA PRO A 477 -13.01 -29.16 -17.25
C PRO A 477 -14.28 -29.10 -16.38
N PRO A 478 -14.33 -29.78 -15.22
CA PRO A 478 -15.50 -29.78 -14.35
C PRO A 478 -15.97 -28.38 -13.92
N PHE A 479 -15.04 -27.46 -13.64
CA PHE A 479 -15.39 -26.09 -13.24
C PHE A 479 -16.03 -25.28 -14.38
N ILE A 480 -15.63 -25.50 -15.63
CA ILE A 480 -16.26 -24.89 -16.81
C ILE A 480 -17.66 -25.47 -17.01
N THR A 481 -17.82 -26.77 -16.80
CA THR A 481 -19.14 -27.42 -16.85
C THR A 481 -20.07 -26.86 -15.77
N GLU A 482 -19.57 -26.57 -14.57
CA GLU A 482 -20.33 -25.94 -13.48
C GLU A 482 -20.69 -24.48 -13.81
N LEU A 483 -19.78 -23.75 -14.45
CA LEU A 483 -19.98 -22.35 -14.85
C LEU A 483 -21.00 -22.20 -15.98
N THR A 484 -20.80 -22.93 -17.08
CA THR A 484 -21.55 -22.78 -18.35
C THR A 484 -22.75 -23.72 -18.45
N GLY A 485 -22.78 -24.79 -17.64
CA GLY A 485 -23.74 -25.87 -17.80
C GLY A 485 -23.49 -26.76 -19.03
N ILE A 486 -22.49 -26.47 -19.86
CA ILE A 486 -22.16 -27.26 -21.06
C ILE A 486 -21.36 -28.49 -20.66
N THR A 487 -21.89 -29.67 -20.95
CA THR A 487 -21.25 -30.95 -20.64
C THR A 487 -20.55 -31.55 -21.85
N ASN A 488 -19.55 -32.40 -21.61
CA ASN A 488 -18.89 -33.16 -22.69
C ASN A 488 -19.88 -33.94 -23.57
N ALA A 489 -20.98 -34.43 -23.00
CA ALA A 489 -22.03 -35.14 -23.75
C ALA A 489 -22.82 -34.22 -24.69
N MET A 490 -22.98 -32.94 -24.36
CA MET A 490 -23.70 -31.97 -25.20
C MET A 490 -22.92 -31.60 -26.47
N VAL A 491 -21.59 -31.54 -26.36
CA VAL A 491 -20.72 -31.12 -27.47
C VAL A 491 -20.12 -32.29 -28.25
N GLN A 492 -20.31 -33.53 -27.81
CA GLN A 492 -19.69 -34.70 -28.42
C GLN A 492 -20.05 -34.86 -29.91
N ASP A 493 -21.32 -34.68 -30.24
CA ASP A 493 -21.85 -34.81 -31.60
C ASP A 493 -21.99 -33.45 -32.32
N ALA A 494 -21.50 -32.37 -31.71
CA ALA A 494 -21.51 -31.04 -32.29
C ALA A 494 -20.42 -30.89 -33.38
N PRO A 495 -20.57 -29.93 -34.32
CA PRO A 495 -19.55 -29.65 -35.32
C PRO A 495 -18.18 -29.34 -34.69
N PRO A 496 -17.07 -29.84 -35.25
CA PRO A 496 -15.73 -29.45 -34.81
C PRO A 496 -15.54 -27.92 -34.87
N ASN A 497 -14.65 -27.36 -34.03
CA ASN A 497 -14.38 -25.92 -33.98
C ASN A 497 -14.22 -25.28 -35.37
N ALA A 498 -13.47 -25.91 -36.28
CA ALA A 498 -13.26 -25.40 -37.64
C ALA A 498 -14.56 -25.22 -38.43
N GLU A 499 -15.50 -26.17 -38.33
CA GLU A 499 -16.79 -26.10 -39.01
C GLU A 499 -17.73 -25.10 -38.34
N ALA A 500 -17.76 -25.07 -37.01
CA ALA A 500 -18.57 -24.13 -36.25
C ALA A 500 -18.14 -22.67 -36.50
N VAL A 501 -16.83 -22.40 -36.50
CA VAL A 501 -16.27 -21.07 -36.82
C VAL A 501 -16.49 -20.72 -38.29
N ALA A 502 -16.42 -21.68 -39.22
CA ALA A 502 -16.75 -21.44 -40.62
C ALA A 502 -18.22 -21.06 -40.82
N ALA A 503 -19.14 -21.73 -40.10
CA ALA A 503 -20.57 -21.40 -40.11
C ALA A 503 -20.84 -20.02 -39.51
N PHE A 504 -20.19 -19.69 -38.38
CA PHE A 504 -20.24 -18.36 -37.78
C PHE A 504 -19.71 -17.27 -38.74
N ARG A 505 -18.57 -17.51 -39.39
CA ARG A 505 -18.01 -16.59 -40.40
C ARG A 505 -18.97 -16.38 -41.58
N ALA A 506 -19.63 -17.43 -42.05
CA ALA A 506 -20.64 -17.33 -43.09
C ALA A 506 -21.85 -16.50 -42.66
N PHE A 507 -22.28 -16.62 -41.40
CA PHE A 507 -23.34 -15.79 -40.82
C PHE A 507 -22.92 -14.32 -40.72
N CYS A 508 -21.69 -14.03 -40.29
CA CYS A 508 -21.17 -12.66 -40.21
C CYS A 508 -21.08 -11.99 -41.59
N GLY A 509 -20.60 -12.72 -42.60
CA GLY A 509 -20.28 -12.14 -43.90
C GLY A 509 -19.20 -11.06 -43.77
N ASN A 510 -19.45 -9.87 -44.33
CA ASN A 510 -18.53 -8.73 -44.27
C ASN A 510 -18.84 -7.75 -43.12
N ARG A 511 -19.78 -8.09 -42.23
CA ARG A 511 -20.24 -7.18 -41.15
C ARG A 511 -19.22 -7.06 -40.03
N ILE A 512 -19.25 -5.91 -39.36
CA ILE A 512 -18.46 -5.65 -38.15
C ILE A 512 -19.03 -6.49 -37.00
N VAL A 513 -18.15 -7.17 -36.27
CA VAL A 513 -18.55 -7.96 -35.09
C VAL A 513 -18.46 -7.12 -33.82
N VAL A 514 -19.27 -7.45 -32.83
CA VAL A 514 -19.34 -6.73 -31.55
C VAL A 514 -19.33 -7.78 -30.43
N ALA A 515 -18.47 -7.58 -29.44
CA ALA A 515 -18.35 -8.46 -28.28
C ALA A 515 -18.08 -7.66 -27.01
N HIS A 516 -18.21 -8.30 -25.85
CA HIS A 516 -17.90 -7.68 -24.56
C HIS A 516 -16.58 -8.23 -24.05
N ASN A 517 -15.51 -7.42 -24.06
CA ASN A 517 -14.12 -7.87 -24.05
C ASN A 517 -13.73 -8.57 -25.36
N ALA A 518 -14.05 -7.93 -26.49
CA ALA A 518 -13.94 -8.52 -27.83
C ALA A 518 -12.59 -9.16 -28.18
N ALA A 519 -11.50 -8.72 -27.54
CA ALA A 519 -10.17 -9.34 -27.66
C ALA A 519 -10.19 -10.84 -27.35
N PHE A 520 -10.97 -11.25 -26.35
CA PHE A 520 -11.10 -12.63 -25.92
C PHE A 520 -11.78 -13.46 -27.02
N ASP A 521 -13.03 -13.13 -27.37
CA ASP A 521 -13.83 -13.92 -28.30
C ASP A 521 -13.21 -14.00 -29.70
N THR A 522 -12.70 -12.85 -30.18
CA THR A 522 -12.07 -12.78 -31.51
C THR A 522 -10.76 -13.57 -31.57
N SER A 523 -10.00 -13.68 -30.47
CA SER A 523 -8.75 -14.45 -30.46
C SER A 523 -8.99 -15.95 -30.67
N PHE A 524 -10.06 -16.53 -30.09
CA PHE A 524 -10.45 -17.93 -30.32
C PHE A 524 -10.90 -18.15 -31.75
N VAL A 525 -11.74 -17.26 -32.28
CA VAL A 525 -12.22 -17.32 -33.67
C VAL A 525 -11.05 -17.24 -34.65
N GLN A 526 -10.08 -16.33 -34.41
CA GLN A 526 -8.89 -16.16 -35.24
C GLN A 526 -7.96 -17.37 -35.14
N SER A 527 -7.72 -17.91 -33.94
CA SER A 527 -6.89 -19.10 -33.71
C SER A 527 -7.43 -20.30 -34.49
N VAL A 528 -8.71 -20.61 -34.32
CA VAL A 528 -9.37 -21.71 -35.03
C VAL A 528 -9.37 -21.49 -36.54
N SER A 529 -9.60 -20.25 -37.00
CA SER A 529 -9.56 -19.91 -38.43
C SER A 529 -8.17 -20.12 -39.02
N ALA A 530 -7.11 -19.76 -38.29
CA ALA A 530 -5.73 -19.95 -38.71
C ALA A 530 -5.35 -21.44 -38.74
N GLU A 531 -5.73 -22.23 -37.73
CA GLU A 531 -5.51 -23.68 -37.69
C GLU A 531 -6.23 -24.41 -38.83
N ALA A 532 -7.43 -23.94 -39.20
CA ALA A 532 -8.20 -24.46 -40.33
C ALA A 532 -7.63 -24.05 -41.70
N GLY A 533 -6.57 -23.26 -41.76
CA GLY A 533 -5.95 -22.78 -43.01
C GLY A 533 -6.71 -21.64 -43.69
N CYS A 534 -7.67 -21.02 -43.01
CA CYS A 534 -8.53 -19.95 -43.52
C CYS A 534 -8.52 -18.74 -42.56
N PRO A 535 -7.37 -18.06 -42.37
CA PRO A 535 -7.28 -16.93 -41.44
C PRO A 535 -8.31 -15.83 -41.78
N TRP A 536 -8.73 -15.09 -40.76
CA TRP A 536 -9.70 -14.00 -40.87
C TRP A 536 -9.00 -12.65 -40.71
N ASP A 537 -8.14 -12.33 -41.69
CA ASP A 537 -7.19 -11.21 -41.60
C ASP A 537 -7.82 -9.81 -41.58
N GLU A 538 -9.08 -9.68 -42.00
CA GLU A 538 -9.82 -8.39 -42.09
C GLU A 538 -10.99 -8.27 -41.09
N LEU A 539 -11.01 -9.06 -40.01
CA LEU A 539 -12.06 -8.97 -39.01
C LEU A 539 -12.02 -7.61 -38.29
N THR A 540 -13.08 -6.81 -38.46
CA THR A 540 -13.27 -5.59 -37.68
C THR A 540 -14.19 -5.88 -36.50
N SER A 541 -13.78 -5.52 -35.28
CA SER A 541 -14.52 -5.75 -34.05
C SER A 541 -14.70 -4.50 -33.20
N ILE A 542 -15.82 -4.42 -32.48
CA ILE A 542 -16.12 -3.38 -31.48
C ILE A 542 -16.20 -4.01 -30.09
N ASP A 543 -15.49 -3.44 -29.12
CA ASP A 543 -15.49 -3.86 -27.72
C ASP A 543 -16.42 -3.00 -26.85
N THR A 544 -17.56 -3.57 -26.48
CA THR A 544 -18.52 -2.88 -25.60
C THR A 544 -18.00 -2.68 -24.17
N LEU A 545 -17.00 -3.44 -23.71
CA LEU A 545 -16.37 -3.22 -22.41
C LEU A 545 -15.57 -1.91 -22.41
N ALA A 546 -14.84 -1.65 -23.50
CA ALA A 546 -14.13 -0.38 -23.70
C ALA A 546 -15.11 0.80 -23.77
N LEU A 547 -16.22 0.64 -24.50
CA LEU A 547 -17.29 1.65 -24.56
C LEU A 547 -17.89 1.91 -23.17
N ALA A 548 -18.23 0.87 -22.41
CA ALA A 548 -18.85 0.99 -21.10
C ALA A 548 -17.97 1.75 -20.10
N ARG A 549 -16.65 1.54 -20.12
CA ARG A 549 -15.70 2.23 -19.22
C ARG A 549 -15.69 3.75 -19.40
N VAL A 550 -15.93 4.22 -20.62
CA VAL A 550 -15.94 5.65 -20.98
C VAL A 550 -17.34 6.24 -20.87
N LEU A 551 -18.35 5.56 -21.39
CA LEU A 551 -19.74 6.03 -21.42
C LEU A 551 -20.42 5.97 -20.04
N MET A 552 -19.93 5.10 -19.15
CA MET A 552 -20.48 4.89 -17.80
C MET A 552 -19.41 5.05 -16.72
N PRO A 553 -18.82 6.25 -16.54
CA PRO A 553 -17.65 6.49 -15.68
C PRO A 553 -17.97 6.38 -14.18
N ASN A 554 -19.24 6.39 -13.79
CA ASN A 554 -19.64 6.29 -12.39
C ASN A 554 -19.66 4.84 -11.88
N MET A 555 -19.66 3.84 -12.76
CA MET A 555 -19.68 2.42 -12.38
C MET A 555 -18.33 1.93 -11.86
N THR A 556 -18.34 1.01 -10.90
CA THR A 556 -17.12 0.38 -10.32
C THR A 556 -16.68 -0.86 -11.06
N ARG A 557 -17.61 -1.53 -11.73
CA ARG A 557 -17.38 -2.76 -12.49
C ARG A 557 -18.18 -2.66 -13.78
N HIS A 558 -17.63 -3.19 -14.86
CA HIS A 558 -18.24 -3.12 -16.19
C HIS A 558 -18.45 -4.51 -16.78
N ARG A 559 -18.73 -5.53 -15.95
CA ARG A 559 -19.15 -6.86 -16.44
C ARG A 559 -20.50 -6.76 -17.15
N LEU A 560 -20.78 -7.68 -18.07
CA LEU A 560 -21.97 -7.65 -18.92
C LEU A 560 -23.28 -7.48 -18.13
N ASN A 561 -23.55 -8.28 -17.08
CA ASN A 561 -24.72 -8.07 -16.19
C ASN A 561 -24.77 -6.68 -15.60
N ILE A 562 -23.65 -6.22 -15.04
CA ILE A 562 -23.62 -4.98 -14.25
C ILE A 562 -23.91 -3.80 -15.18
N VAL A 563 -23.39 -3.84 -16.42
CA VAL A 563 -23.71 -2.87 -17.46
C VAL A 563 -25.18 -2.96 -17.87
N ALA A 564 -25.71 -4.17 -18.07
CA ALA A 564 -27.11 -4.37 -18.41
C ALA A 564 -28.06 -3.81 -17.33
N GLU A 565 -27.78 -4.10 -16.07
CA GLU A 565 -28.54 -3.61 -14.91
C GLU A 565 -28.48 -2.08 -14.80
N ALA A 566 -27.29 -1.49 -14.96
CA ALA A 566 -27.12 -0.05 -14.91
C ALA A 566 -27.83 0.68 -16.07
N LEU A 567 -28.03 0.02 -17.21
CA LEU A 567 -28.83 0.52 -18.34
C LEU A 567 -30.33 0.21 -18.20
N GLY A 568 -30.76 -0.44 -17.10
CA GLY A 568 -32.15 -0.80 -16.86
C GLY A 568 -32.68 -1.90 -17.78
N LEU A 569 -31.81 -2.79 -18.28
CA LEU A 569 -32.20 -3.92 -19.11
C LEU A 569 -32.75 -5.08 -18.26
N PRO A 570 -33.60 -5.97 -18.82
CA PRO A 570 -34.19 -7.09 -18.07
C PRO A 570 -33.12 -8.04 -17.49
N GLN A 571 -33.39 -8.61 -16.31
CA GLN A 571 -32.53 -9.66 -15.75
C GLN A 571 -32.57 -10.94 -16.61
N PHE A 572 -31.42 -11.57 -16.78
CA PHE A 572 -31.18 -12.76 -17.61
C PHE A 572 -30.27 -13.73 -16.88
N ARG A 573 -30.19 -14.98 -17.36
CA ARG A 573 -29.33 -15.99 -16.77
C ARG A 573 -27.95 -15.92 -17.42
N HIS A 574 -26.95 -15.60 -16.62
CA HIS A 574 -25.57 -15.62 -17.06
C HIS A 574 -25.05 -17.03 -17.35
N HIS A 575 -24.12 -17.11 -18.30
CA HIS A 575 -23.42 -18.32 -18.76
C HIS A 575 -24.22 -19.18 -19.75
N SER A 576 -25.00 -18.52 -20.61
CA SER A 576 -25.46 -19.09 -21.88
C SER A 576 -25.10 -18.09 -22.98
N ALA A 577 -24.29 -18.51 -23.96
CA ALA A 577 -23.80 -17.61 -25.00
C ALA A 577 -24.97 -16.89 -25.71
N LEU A 578 -26.11 -17.56 -25.88
CA LEU A 578 -27.29 -17.01 -26.55
C LEU A 578 -28.00 -15.92 -25.74
N GLU A 579 -28.13 -16.08 -24.42
CA GLU A 579 -28.73 -15.05 -23.57
C GLU A 579 -27.80 -13.85 -23.45
N ASP A 580 -26.51 -14.10 -23.22
CA ASP A 580 -25.48 -13.08 -23.08
C ASP A 580 -25.34 -12.26 -24.39
N THR A 581 -25.37 -12.91 -25.55
CA THR A 581 -25.37 -12.25 -26.87
C THR A 581 -26.57 -11.31 -27.08
N LYS A 582 -27.78 -11.71 -26.65
CA LYS A 582 -28.98 -10.86 -26.79
C LYS A 582 -28.89 -9.62 -25.92
N VAL A 583 -28.35 -9.76 -24.71
CA VAL A 583 -28.14 -8.63 -23.81
C VAL A 583 -27.03 -7.73 -24.31
N LEU A 584 -25.93 -8.30 -24.80
CA LEU A 584 -24.87 -7.58 -25.47
C LEU A 584 -25.41 -6.71 -26.62
N ALA A 585 -26.30 -7.26 -27.45
CA ALA A 585 -26.95 -6.49 -28.52
C ALA A 585 -27.74 -5.29 -27.97
N GLN A 586 -28.52 -5.48 -26.89
CA GLN A 586 -29.25 -4.38 -26.26
C GLN A 586 -28.31 -3.32 -25.66
N ILE A 587 -27.22 -3.74 -25.01
CA ILE A 587 -26.19 -2.83 -24.50
C ILE A 587 -25.58 -2.03 -25.66
N PHE A 588 -25.20 -2.70 -26.74
CA PHE A 588 -24.62 -2.07 -27.92
C PHE A 588 -25.57 -1.03 -28.53
N ILE A 589 -26.86 -1.35 -28.67
CA ILE A 589 -27.89 -0.42 -29.16
C ILE A 589 -27.97 0.84 -28.28
N ARG A 590 -27.93 0.66 -26.94
CA ARG A 590 -27.92 1.81 -26.01
C ARG A 590 -26.65 2.65 -26.16
N PHE A 591 -25.48 2.02 -26.29
CA PHE A 591 -24.23 2.74 -26.49
C PHE A 591 -24.19 3.47 -27.83
N VAL A 592 -24.68 2.87 -28.91
CA VAL A 592 -24.83 3.57 -30.21
C VAL A 592 -25.71 4.81 -30.05
N SER A 593 -26.86 4.72 -29.38
CA SER A 593 -27.70 5.89 -29.09
C SER A 593 -26.93 6.98 -28.35
N MET A 594 -26.19 6.63 -27.30
CA MET A 594 -25.38 7.58 -26.51
C MET A 594 -24.26 8.22 -27.33
N LEU A 595 -23.65 7.47 -28.25
CA LEU A 595 -22.58 7.95 -29.13
C LEU A 595 -23.13 8.87 -30.22
N THR A 596 -24.27 8.53 -30.81
CA THR A 596 -24.95 9.36 -31.83
C THR A 596 -25.48 10.67 -31.25
N GLU A 597 -26.00 10.67 -30.01
CA GLU A 597 -26.32 11.90 -29.27
C GLU A 597 -25.11 12.85 -29.10
N ARG A 598 -23.89 12.30 -29.19
CA ARG A 598 -22.62 13.02 -29.10
C ARG A 598 -21.95 13.25 -30.46
N GLY A 599 -22.68 13.01 -31.55
CA GLY A 599 -22.24 13.32 -32.91
C GLY A 599 -21.47 12.22 -33.64
N ALA A 600 -21.42 10.99 -33.13
CA ALA A 600 -20.89 9.85 -33.89
C ALA A 600 -21.90 9.37 -34.94
N GLU A 601 -21.50 9.30 -36.21
CA GLU A 601 -22.32 8.76 -37.30
C GLU A 601 -21.79 7.43 -37.84
N LYS A 602 -20.47 7.25 -37.79
CA LYS A 602 -19.77 6.06 -38.29
C LYS A 602 -18.87 5.43 -37.25
N VAL A 603 -18.42 4.21 -37.54
CA VAL A 603 -17.47 3.46 -36.70
C VAL A 603 -16.14 4.20 -36.54
N SER A 604 -15.64 4.91 -37.57
CA SER A 604 -14.43 5.74 -37.45
C SER A 604 -14.53 6.82 -36.37
N ASP A 605 -15.74 7.30 -36.06
CA ASP A 605 -15.96 8.43 -35.16
C ASP A 605 -15.89 8.02 -33.69
N LEU A 606 -16.04 6.72 -33.39
CA LEU A 606 -16.12 6.20 -32.02
C LEU A 606 -14.91 6.60 -31.19
N ASN A 607 -13.70 6.34 -31.69
CA ASN A 607 -12.48 6.60 -30.92
C ASN A 607 -12.32 8.10 -30.61
N GLU A 608 -12.68 8.98 -31.54
CA GLU A 608 -12.62 10.43 -31.33
C GLU A 608 -13.65 10.92 -30.31
N VAL A 609 -14.90 10.43 -30.39
CA VAL A 609 -15.95 10.77 -29.43
C VAL A 609 -15.60 10.28 -28.03
N LEU A 610 -15.09 9.06 -27.88
CA LEU A 610 -14.63 8.53 -26.59
C LEU A 610 -13.47 9.36 -26.01
N ALA A 611 -12.53 9.79 -26.85
CA ALA A 611 -11.44 10.67 -26.46
C ALA A 611 -11.96 12.03 -25.96
N ASN A 612 -12.96 12.61 -26.62
CA ASN A 612 -13.57 13.88 -26.21
C ASN A 612 -14.29 13.78 -24.86
N ILE A 613 -15.11 12.72 -24.65
CA ILE A 613 -15.78 12.47 -23.36
C ILE A 613 -14.77 12.39 -22.21
N THR A 614 -13.66 11.69 -22.44
CA THR A 614 -12.61 11.51 -21.43
C THR A 614 -11.87 12.82 -21.14
N ARG A 615 -11.67 13.67 -22.15
CA ARG A 615 -11.08 15.01 -21.99
C ARG A 615 -11.97 15.94 -21.17
N GLU A 616 -13.27 15.93 -21.39
CA GLU A 616 -14.24 16.74 -20.64
C GLU A 616 -14.34 16.31 -19.18
N ALA A 617 -14.23 15.01 -18.89
CA ALA A 617 -14.25 14.47 -17.53
C ALA A 617 -12.99 14.81 -16.69
N ASN A 618 -11.90 15.26 -17.31
CA ASN A 618 -10.63 15.58 -16.64
C ASN A 618 -10.68 16.80 -15.70
N GLY A 619 -11.81 17.49 -15.61
CA GLY A 619 -12.08 18.55 -14.64
C GLY A 619 -12.73 18.08 -13.34
N GLN A 620 -13.34 16.89 -13.30
CA GLN A 620 -14.13 16.38 -12.16
C GLN A 620 -13.88 14.89 -11.81
N GLY A 621 -12.66 14.38 -12.07
CA GLY A 621 -12.13 13.17 -11.42
C GLY A 621 -12.77 11.81 -11.74
N SER A 622 -13.76 11.71 -12.64
CA SER A 622 -14.48 10.43 -12.84
C SER A 622 -14.04 9.60 -14.06
N GLY A 623 -13.68 10.22 -15.19
CA GLY A 623 -13.53 9.51 -16.47
C GLY A 623 -12.29 8.61 -16.63
N LEU A 624 -11.15 9.00 -16.04
CA LEU A 624 -9.91 8.21 -16.13
C LEU A 624 -9.82 7.09 -15.09
N SER A 625 -10.62 7.18 -14.02
CA SER A 625 -10.53 6.27 -12.87
C SER A 625 -11.02 4.84 -13.17
N THR A 626 -11.79 4.67 -14.24
CA THR A 626 -12.35 3.41 -14.74
C THR A 626 -11.48 2.76 -15.81
N LEU A 627 -10.46 3.47 -16.31
CA LEU A 627 -9.58 2.96 -17.36
C LEU A 627 -8.55 1.97 -16.80
N PRO A 628 -8.07 1.02 -17.61
CA PRO A 628 -7.02 0.10 -17.20
C PRO A 628 -5.73 0.86 -16.85
N VAL A 629 -5.28 0.67 -15.62
CA VAL A 629 -3.99 1.18 -15.15
C VAL A 629 -2.91 0.17 -15.50
N ARG A 630 -1.82 0.65 -16.10
CA ARG A 630 -0.62 -0.12 -16.44
C ARG A 630 0.57 0.47 -15.69
N HIS A 631 1.62 -0.31 -15.51
CA HIS A 631 2.88 0.22 -14.99
C HIS A 631 3.70 0.84 -16.12
N ILE A 632 4.52 1.84 -15.79
CA ILE A 632 5.46 2.48 -16.70
C ILE A 632 6.71 2.90 -15.92
N ILE A 633 7.90 2.74 -16.49
CA ILE A 633 9.12 3.24 -15.86
C ILE A 633 9.48 4.59 -16.45
N LEU A 634 9.68 5.58 -15.58
CA LEU A 634 10.14 6.92 -15.95
C LEU A 634 11.51 7.16 -15.32
N LEU A 635 12.56 7.25 -16.13
CA LEU A 635 13.91 7.59 -15.67
C LEU A 635 14.22 9.04 -16.01
N VAL A 636 14.71 9.80 -15.04
CA VAL A 636 15.09 11.19 -15.22
C VAL A 636 16.41 11.27 -15.96
N LYS A 637 16.38 11.80 -17.19
CA LYS A 637 17.57 11.99 -18.02
C LYS A 637 18.39 13.22 -17.62
N ASN A 638 17.72 14.32 -17.25
CA ASN A 638 18.36 15.59 -16.89
C ASN A 638 17.47 16.45 -15.97
N THR A 639 17.94 17.63 -15.58
CA THR A 639 17.23 18.55 -14.67
C THR A 639 15.85 18.98 -15.17
N THR A 640 15.64 19.08 -16.49
CA THR A 640 14.29 19.33 -17.07
C THR A 640 13.37 18.15 -16.79
N GLY A 641 13.87 16.93 -17.02
CA GLY A 641 13.19 15.69 -16.65
C GLY A 641 12.82 15.62 -15.18
N LEU A 642 13.71 16.07 -14.27
CA LEU A 642 13.45 16.04 -12.83
C LEU A 642 12.24 16.90 -12.48
N LYS A 643 12.20 18.13 -13.01
CA LYS A 643 11.08 19.04 -12.81
C LYS A 643 9.78 18.49 -13.41
N ASN A 644 9.87 17.86 -14.58
CA ASN A 644 8.73 17.22 -15.24
C ASN A 644 8.20 16.02 -14.44
N LEU A 645 9.09 15.17 -13.92
CA LEU A 645 8.73 14.06 -13.04
C LEU A 645 8.00 14.57 -11.79
N TYR A 646 8.52 15.62 -11.14
CA TYR A 646 7.84 16.22 -9.99
C TYR A 646 6.45 16.76 -10.34
N LYS A 647 6.28 17.41 -11.50
CA LYS A 647 4.95 17.83 -11.98
C LYS A 647 4.01 16.64 -12.18
N LEU A 648 4.48 15.56 -12.81
CA LEU A 648 3.68 14.35 -13.02
C LEU A 648 3.26 13.72 -11.70
N VAL A 649 4.18 13.58 -10.74
CA VAL A 649 3.89 13.10 -9.38
C VAL A 649 2.85 13.98 -8.68
N SER A 650 3.04 15.31 -8.71
CA SER A 650 2.09 16.25 -8.10
C SER A 650 0.71 16.19 -8.74
N MET A 651 0.64 16.13 -10.08
CA MET A 651 -0.64 16.01 -10.78
C MET A 651 -1.33 14.67 -10.49
N GLY A 652 -0.59 13.57 -10.42
CA GLY A 652 -1.12 12.27 -10.03
C GLY A 652 -1.77 12.29 -8.64
N HIS A 653 -1.12 12.93 -7.67
CA HIS A 653 -1.64 13.00 -6.30
C HIS A 653 -2.73 14.05 -6.08
N LEU A 654 -2.71 15.17 -6.81
CA LEU A 654 -3.63 16.30 -6.60
C LEU A 654 -4.84 16.27 -7.53
N LYS A 655 -4.66 15.80 -8.77
CA LYS A 655 -5.68 15.89 -9.84
C LYS A 655 -6.14 14.52 -10.34
N TYR A 656 -5.21 13.57 -10.48
CA TYR A 656 -5.46 12.31 -11.16
C TYR A 656 -5.30 11.11 -10.23
N MET A 657 -6.10 11.05 -9.17
CA MET A 657 -6.10 9.89 -8.27
C MET A 657 -7.26 8.95 -8.63
N ASN A 658 -6.97 7.64 -8.71
CA ASN A 658 -8.01 6.66 -8.97
C ASN A 658 -8.75 6.22 -7.71
N ARG A 659 -9.77 5.38 -7.90
CA ARG A 659 -10.59 4.83 -6.80
C ARG A 659 -9.82 3.93 -5.85
N ARG A 660 -8.69 3.36 -6.29
CA ARG A 660 -7.75 2.58 -5.47
C ARG A 660 -6.72 3.47 -4.76
N LYS A 661 -6.91 4.80 -4.80
CA LYS A 661 -6.00 5.80 -4.22
C LYS A 661 -4.58 5.77 -4.80
N GLN A 662 -4.46 5.34 -6.06
CA GLN A 662 -3.20 5.38 -6.80
C GLN A 662 -3.11 6.67 -7.61
N PRO A 663 -1.95 7.36 -7.60
CA PRO A 663 -1.71 8.55 -8.41
C PRO A 663 -1.46 8.16 -9.86
N ILE A 664 -2.42 8.42 -10.74
CA ILE A 664 -2.38 8.06 -12.16
C ILE A 664 -1.66 9.13 -12.98
N ILE A 665 -0.95 8.68 -14.02
CA ILE A 665 -0.34 9.49 -15.07
C ILE A 665 -1.08 9.26 -16.38
N PRO A 666 -1.93 10.21 -16.82
CA PRO A 666 -2.55 10.14 -18.13
C PRO A 666 -1.50 10.28 -19.23
N LYS A 667 -1.62 9.52 -20.32
CA LYS A 667 -0.71 9.58 -21.48
C LYS A 667 -0.57 10.99 -22.05
N SER A 668 -1.67 11.72 -22.14
CA SER A 668 -1.66 13.12 -22.59
C SER A 668 -0.80 14.03 -21.71
N GLU A 669 -0.81 13.86 -20.40
CA GLU A 669 0.03 14.64 -19.48
C GLU A 669 1.48 14.18 -19.52
N LEU A 670 1.72 12.86 -19.61
CA LEU A 670 3.08 12.33 -19.83
C LEU A 670 3.68 12.93 -21.11
N MET A 671 2.94 12.98 -22.21
CA MET A 671 3.44 13.53 -23.48
C MET A 671 3.79 15.01 -23.39
N LYS A 672 3.02 15.82 -22.64
CA LYS A 672 3.37 17.24 -22.40
C LYS A 672 4.63 17.41 -21.57
N HIS A 673 4.93 16.44 -20.70
CA HIS A 673 6.05 16.48 -19.75
C HIS A 673 7.13 15.44 -20.04
N ARG A 674 7.17 14.87 -21.25
CA ARG A 674 8.10 13.80 -21.61
C ARG A 674 9.54 14.28 -21.76
N GLU A 675 9.74 15.57 -22.05
CA GLU A 675 11.07 16.13 -22.24
C GLU A 675 11.97 15.86 -21.01
N GLY A 676 13.15 15.31 -21.27
CA GLY A 676 14.11 14.97 -20.21
C GLY A 676 13.79 13.67 -19.46
N LEU A 677 12.81 12.87 -19.90
CA LEU A 677 12.51 11.55 -19.36
C LEU A 677 12.85 10.46 -20.39
N LEU A 678 13.33 9.31 -19.91
CA LEU A 678 13.36 8.06 -20.66
C LEU A 678 12.24 7.16 -20.15
N VAL A 679 11.49 6.56 -21.07
CA VAL A 679 10.27 5.80 -20.78
C VAL A 679 10.49 4.31 -21.06
N GLY A 680 10.37 3.49 -20.02
CA GLY A 680 10.50 2.03 -20.05
C GLY A 680 9.15 1.30 -20.03
N SER A 681 9.10 0.12 -20.63
CA SER A 681 7.86 -0.67 -20.76
C SER A 681 7.38 -1.37 -19.49
N ALA A 682 8.15 -1.31 -18.40
CA ALA A 682 7.86 -1.87 -17.08
C ALA A 682 7.74 -3.41 -17.01
N CYS A 683 7.15 -3.89 -15.90
CA CYS A 683 6.97 -5.29 -15.54
C CYS A 683 5.78 -5.95 -16.27
N GLU A 684 5.30 -7.07 -15.76
CA GLU A 684 4.15 -7.77 -16.30
C GLU A 684 2.83 -7.00 -16.13
N ALA A 685 2.78 -5.99 -15.26
CA ALA A 685 1.68 -5.02 -15.22
C ALA A 685 1.81 -3.90 -16.28
N GLY A 686 2.92 -3.85 -17.00
CA GLY A 686 3.16 -2.93 -18.11
C GLY A 686 2.28 -3.21 -19.33
N GLU A 687 2.06 -2.19 -20.15
CA GLU A 687 1.19 -2.27 -21.33
C GLU A 687 1.70 -3.28 -22.37
N LEU A 688 3.00 -3.21 -22.70
CA LEU A 688 3.59 -4.06 -23.74
C LEU A 688 3.60 -5.53 -23.33
N TYR A 689 4.02 -5.84 -22.10
CA TYR A 689 4.06 -7.22 -21.62
C TYR A 689 2.66 -7.84 -21.62
N ARG A 690 1.66 -7.09 -21.17
CA ARG A 690 0.25 -7.53 -21.21
C ARG A 690 -0.25 -7.75 -22.62
N ALA A 691 0.07 -6.86 -23.56
CA ALA A 691 -0.28 -7.05 -24.96
C ALA A 691 0.36 -8.31 -25.56
N VAL A 692 1.61 -8.64 -25.18
CA VAL A 692 2.28 -9.88 -25.60
C VAL A 692 1.60 -11.11 -24.99
N MET A 693 1.25 -11.08 -23.69
CA MET A 693 0.52 -12.16 -23.03
C MET A 693 -0.87 -12.39 -23.64
N GLU A 694 -1.58 -11.31 -23.98
CA GLU A 694 -2.90 -11.34 -24.62
C GLU A 694 -2.83 -11.81 -26.09
N GLY A 695 -1.63 -12.09 -26.63
CA GLY A 695 -1.47 -12.58 -28.00
C GLY A 695 -1.82 -11.56 -29.08
N ARG A 696 -1.69 -10.25 -28.79
CA ARG A 696 -2.04 -9.19 -29.75
C ARG A 696 -1.18 -9.26 -31.01
N ASP A 697 -1.75 -8.76 -32.11
CA ASP A 697 -1.11 -8.87 -33.42
C ASP A 697 0.19 -8.04 -33.52
N MET A 698 1.04 -8.39 -34.49
CA MET A 698 2.37 -7.79 -34.59
C MET A 698 2.37 -6.33 -35.02
N LYS A 699 1.33 -5.84 -35.68
CA LYS A 699 1.21 -4.42 -36.05
C LYS A 699 0.90 -3.61 -34.79
N GLU A 700 -0.01 -4.10 -33.94
CA GLU A 700 -0.35 -3.47 -32.67
C GLU A 700 0.82 -3.48 -31.69
N LEU A 701 1.49 -4.63 -31.51
CA LEU A 701 2.68 -4.72 -30.64
C LEU A 701 3.77 -3.73 -31.04
N ARG A 702 4.02 -3.58 -32.34
CA ARG A 702 4.98 -2.59 -32.84
C ARG A 702 4.56 -1.15 -32.54
N GLN A 703 3.26 -0.87 -32.59
CA GLN A 703 2.74 0.47 -32.29
C GLN A 703 2.91 0.80 -30.81
N ILE A 704 2.61 -0.15 -29.91
CA ILE A 704 2.82 0.00 -28.47
C ILE A 704 4.30 0.19 -28.18
N ALA A 705 5.17 -0.68 -28.70
CA ALA A 705 6.61 -0.66 -28.42
C ALA A 705 7.30 0.66 -28.84
N LYS A 706 6.87 1.28 -29.95
CA LYS A 706 7.40 2.57 -30.42
C LYS A 706 7.20 3.73 -29.45
N PHE A 707 6.30 3.60 -28.49
CA PHE A 707 6.09 4.61 -27.45
C PHE A 707 7.22 4.64 -26.42
N TYR A 708 7.98 3.56 -26.27
CA TYR A 708 8.99 3.39 -25.23
C TYR A 708 10.40 3.67 -25.77
N ASP A 709 11.24 4.26 -24.93
CA ASP A 709 12.66 4.50 -25.24
C ASP A 709 13.50 3.24 -25.01
N PHE A 710 13.04 2.35 -24.13
CA PHE A 710 13.60 1.02 -23.91
C PHE A 710 12.50 0.03 -23.49
N LEU A 711 12.72 -1.25 -23.81
CA LEU A 711 11.80 -2.33 -23.43
C LEU A 711 12.41 -3.17 -22.31
N GLU A 712 11.57 -3.62 -21.39
CA GLU A 712 12.01 -4.40 -20.23
C GLU A 712 11.63 -5.88 -20.38
N ILE A 713 12.51 -6.72 -19.85
CA ILE A 713 12.26 -8.14 -19.58
C ILE A 713 12.76 -8.47 -18.16
N GLN A 714 12.03 -9.32 -17.45
CA GLN A 714 12.37 -9.71 -16.07
C GLN A 714 12.77 -11.19 -15.98
N PRO A 715 13.47 -11.60 -14.91
CA PRO A 715 13.70 -12.99 -14.57
C PRO A 715 12.41 -13.81 -14.59
N LEU A 716 12.49 -15.08 -14.97
CA LEU A 716 11.33 -15.97 -15.05
C LEU A 716 10.63 -16.08 -13.70
N GLY A 717 11.40 -16.06 -12.60
CA GLY A 717 10.87 -16.11 -11.23
C GLY A 717 9.95 -14.94 -10.88
N ASN A 718 10.13 -13.77 -11.50
CA ASN A 718 9.25 -12.62 -11.26
C ASN A 718 7.82 -12.92 -11.73
N ASN A 719 7.69 -13.70 -12.81
CA ASN A 719 6.42 -13.99 -13.47
C ASN A 719 5.92 -15.42 -13.23
N GLU A 720 6.57 -16.19 -12.35
CA GLU A 720 6.20 -17.58 -12.05
C GLU A 720 4.79 -17.69 -11.43
N PHE A 721 4.32 -16.63 -10.75
CA PHE A 721 2.96 -16.55 -10.24
C PHE A 721 1.90 -16.70 -11.33
N LEU A 722 2.19 -16.34 -12.58
CA LEU A 722 1.26 -16.49 -13.71
C LEU A 722 0.83 -17.95 -13.90
N GLN A 723 1.75 -18.91 -13.68
CA GLN A 723 1.45 -20.34 -13.77
C GLN A 723 0.46 -20.79 -12.69
N ARG A 724 0.42 -20.09 -11.56
CA ARG A 724 -0.48 -20.37 -10.44
C ARG A 724 -1.83 -19.70 -10.64
N SER A 725 -1.82 -18.44 -11.07
CA SER A 725 -3.03 -17.64 -11.30
C SER A 725 -3.82 -18.12 -12.53
N SER A 726 -3.11 -18.65 -13.54
CA SER A 726 -3.70 -19.28 -14.71
C SER A 726 -2.86 -20.50 -15.10
N PRO A 727 -3.31 -21.73 -14.77
CA PRO A 727 -2.59 -22.96 -15.09
C PRO A 727 -2.30 -23.19 -16.59
N ALA A 728 -2.86 -22.35 -17.46
CA ALA A 728 -2.60 -22.36 -18.90
C ALA A 728 -1.17 -21.88 -19.26
N TYR A 729 -0.54 -21.05 -18.42
CA TYR A 729 0.81 -20.56 -18.70
C TYR A 729 1.88 -21.53 -18.21
N THR A 730 2.77 -21.92 -19.10
CA THR A 730 3.96 -22.72 -18.80
C THR A 730 5.20 -21.84 -18.61
N LYS A 731 6.28 -22.42 -18.09
CA LYS A 731 7.59 -21.74 -18.06
C LYS A 731 8.06 -21.38 -19.46
N GLU A 732 7.78 -22.23 -20.44
CA GLU A 732 8.08 -22.01 -21.86
C GLU A 732 7.32 -20.81 -22.44
N ASP A 733 6.08 -20.55 -22.00
CA ASP A 733 5.33 -19.35 -22.37
C ASP A 733 5.99 -18.07 -21.85
N ILE A 734 6.42 -18.05 -20.57
CA ILE A 734 7.12 -16.89 -19.99
C ILE A 734 8.42 -16.61 -20.76
N ILE A 735 9.16 -17.67 -21.10
CA ILE A 735 10.33 -17.56 -21.99
C ILE A 735 9.92 -17.01 -23.37
N GLY A 736 8.79 -17.47 -23.91
CA GLY A 736 8.21 -17.01 -25.16
C GLY A 736 7.91 -15.51 -25.15
N PHE A 737 7.30 -15.00 -24.08
CA PHE A 737 7.00 -13.58 -23.93
C PHE A 737 8.28 -12.72 -23.93
N ASN A 738 9.28 -13.12 -23.14
CA ASN A 738 10.57 -12.42 -23.13
C ASN A 738 11.26 -12.46 -24.51
N LYS A 739 11.24 -13.61 -25.20
CA LYS A 739 11.76 -13.72 -26.57
C LYS A 739 11.02 -12.83 -27.56
N GLN A 740 9.71 -12.70 -27.40
CA GLN A 740 8.88 -11.87 -28.26
C GLN A 740 9.20 -10.38 -28.08
N ILE A 741 9.38 -9.91 -26.84
CA ILE A 741 9.82 -8.54 -26.55
C ILE A 741 11.23 -8.29 -27.11
N VAL A 742 12.15 -9.24 -26.93
CA VAL A 742 13.51 -9.17 -27.48
C VAL A 742 13.51 -9.07 -29.01
N ARG A 743 12.66 -9.86 -29.67
CA ARG A 743 12.47 -9.78 -31.13
C ARG A 743 11.92 -8.43 -31.56
N LEU A 744 10.94 -7.90 -30.83
CA LEU A 744 10.32 -6.62 -31.12
C LEU A 744 11.30 -5.46 -31.00
N GLY A 745 12.14 -5.45 -29.95
CA GLY A 745 13.21 -4.46 -29.78
C GLY A 745 14.25 -4.53 -30.89
N GLN A 746 14.61 -5.72 -31.36
CA GLN A 746 15.50 -5.89 -32.52
C GLN A 746 14.89 -5.35 -33.82
N GLU A 747 13.63 -5.69 -34.11
CA GLU A 747 12.93 -5.23 -35.32
C GLU A 747 12.78 -3.70 -35.35
N LEU A 748 12.57 -3.08 -34.19
CA LEU A 748 12.35 -1.63 -34.07
C LEU A 748 13.62 -0.84 -33.74
N SER A 749 14.76 -1.51 -33.53
CA SER A 749 16.00 -0.89 -33.04
C SER A 749 15.81 -0.15 -31.70
N ILE A 750 14.98 -0.69 -30.81
CA ILE A 750 14.76 -0.20 -29.44
C ILE A 750 15.54 -1.08 -28.48
N PRO A 751 16.37 -0.52 -27.58
CA PRO A 751 17.15 -1.31 -26.63
C PRO A 751 16.24 -2.10 -25.69
N VAL A 752 16.57 -3.38 -25.51
CA VAL A 752 15.89 -4.26 -24.54
C VAL A 752 16.81 -4.46 -23.36
N VAL A 753 16.32 -4.16 -22.16
CA VAL A 753 17.09 -4.24 -20.90
C VAL A 753 16.50 -5.29 -19.98
N ALA A 754 17.37 -6.04 -19.32
CA ALA A 754 16.96 -7.00 -18.31
C ALA A 754 16.99 -6.35 -16.92
N THR A 755 15.82 -6.16 -16.31
CA THR A 755 15.64 -5.47 -15.02
C THR A 755 15.23 -6.44 -13.92
N GLY A 756 15.59 -6.13 -12.68
CA GLY A 756 15.37 -7.02 -11.54
C GLY A 756 13.98 -6.90 -10.92
N ASP A 757 13.33 -5.74 -11.09
CA ASP A 757 12.11 -5.35 -10.35
C ASP A 757 12.32 -5.55 -8.83
N VAL A 758 13.39 -4.95 -8.34
CA VAL A 758 13.97 -5.25 -7.02
C VAL A 758 13.07 -4.69 -5.92
N HIS A 759 12.66 -5.50 -4.96
CA HIS A 759 11.87 -5.09 -3.80
C HIS A 759 12.61 -5.28 -2.46
N PHE A 760 13.71 -6.03 -2.49
CA PHE A 760 14.54 -6.30 -1.33
C PHE A 760 16.01 -6.54 -1.71
N CYS A 761 16.93 -6.35 -0.76
CA CYS A 761 18.36 -6.43 -1.02
C CYS A 761 18.83 -7.87 -1.15
N GLU A 762 18.57 -8.70 -0.14
CA GLU A 762 19.03 -10.09 -0.09
C GLU A 762 17.89 -11.10 -0.26
N PRO A 763 18.15 -12.31 -0.79
CA PRO A 763 17.11 -13.33 -0.97
C PRO A 763 16.31 -13.65 0.30
N GLU A 764 16.95 -13.62 1.47
CA GLU A 764 16.32 -13.93 2.76
C GLU A 764 15.33 -12.83 3.21
N ASP A 765 15.46 -11.60 2.70
CA ASP A 765 14.60 -10.47 3.06
C ASP A 765 13.18 -10.61 2.47
N GLU A 766 12.95 -11.60 1.59
CA GLU A 766 11.63 -12.00 1.10
C GLU A 766 10.64 -12.24 2.25
N LEU A 767 11.11 -12.76 3.39
CA LEU A 767 10.28 -13.05 4.56
C LEU A 767 9.52 -11.80 5.04
N PHE A 768 10.17 -10.64 5.02
CA PHE A 768 9.54 -9.39 5.45
C PHE A 768 8.43 -8.97 4.49
N ARG A 769 8.66 -9.11 3.17
CA ARG A 769 7.65 -8.79 2.16
C ARG A 769 6.46 -9.73 2.25
N ARG A 770 6.70 -11.03 2.47
CA ARG A 770 5.65 -12.03 2.74
C ARG A 770 4.76 -11.65 3.90
N ILE A 771 5.32 -11.16 5.01
CA ILE A 771 4.54 -10.66 6.14
C ILE A 771 3.68 -9.46 5.74
N LEU A 772 4.24 -8.50 4.98
CA LEU A 772 3.47 -7.34 4.49
C LEU A 772 2.35 -7.74 3.54
N MET A 773 2.59 -8.68 2.61
CA MET A 773 1.59 -9.17 1.67
C MET A 773 0.48 -9.94 2.38
N ALA A 774 0.82 -10.76 3.39
CA ALA A 774 -0.16 -11.42 4.25
C ALA A 774 -1.04 -10.40 4.99
N GLY A 775 -0.43 -9.33 5.52
CA GLY A 775 -1.15 -8.23 6.16
C GLY A 775 -2.11 -7.47 5.22
N LYS A 776 -1.85 -7.46 3.91
CA LYS A 776 -2.73 -6.91 2.87
C LYS A 776 -3.82 -7.88 2.41
N GLY A 777 -3.82 -9.13 2.89
CA GLY A 777 -4.80 -10.16 2.53
C GLY A 777 -4.51 -10.88 1.22
N PHE A 778 -3.26 -10.90 0.74
CA PHE A 778 -2.88 -11.72 -0.42
C PHE A 778 -2.84 -13.20 -0.04
N GLU A 779 -3.64 -14.03 -0.72
CA GLU A 779 -3.75 -15.47 -0.46
C GLU A 779 -2.46 -16.24 -0.80
N ASP A 780 -1.63 -15.70 -1.69
CA ASP A 780 -0.36 -16.27 -2.12
C ASP A 780 0.86 -15.63 -1.44
N ALA A 781 0.66 -14.97 -0.29
CA ALA A 781 1.72 -14.33 0.47
C ALA A 781 2.91 -15.27 0.76
N ASP A 782 2.66 -16.56 0.99
CA ASP A 782 3.68 -17.58 1.23
C ASP A 782 4.52 -17.97 0.00
N GLN A 783 4.18 -17.46 -1.19
CA GLN A 783 4.81 -17.81 -2.47
C GLN A 783 5.32 -16.57 -3.21
N GLN A 784 6.10 -15.75 -2.52
CA GLN A 784 6.68 -14.52 -3.09
C GLN A 784 7.60 -14.80 -4.26
N ALA A 785 7.56 -13.90 -5.25
CA ALA A 785 8.56 -13.87 -6.30
C ALA A 785 9.95 -13.50 -5.72
N PRO A 786 11.04 -14.05 -6.26
CA PRO A 786 12.40 -13.74 -5.83
C PRO A 786 12.85 -12.37 -6.37
N LEU A 787 12.30 -11.29 -5.81
CA LEU A 787 12.55 -9.89 -6.19
C LEU A 787 13.76 -9.27 -5.45
N HIS A 788 14.77 -10.07 -5.13
CA HIS A 788 15.99 -9.57 -4.52
C HIS A 788 16.90 -8.89 -5.58
N MET A 789 17.76 -8.00 -5.13
CA MET A 789 18.79 -7.40 -5.99
C MET A 789 19.73 -8.50 -6.47
N ARG A 790 19.74 -8.85 -7.75
CA ARG A 790 20.64 -9.90 -8.31
C ARG A 790 22.05 -9.35 -8.55
N THR A 791 23.06 -10.19 -8.62
CA THR A 791 24.37 -9.86 -9.20
C THR A 791 24.37 -9.95 -10.73
N THR A 792 25.36 -9.38 -11.41
CA THR A 792 25.49 -9.50 -12.88
C THR A 792 25.55 -10.95 -13.34
N GLU A 793 26.26 -11.81 -12.60
CA GLU A 793 26.41 -13.24 -12.94
C GLU A 793 25.09 -14.00 -12.79
N GLU A 794 24.34 -13.76 -11.71
CA GLU A 794 23.00 -14.32 -11.50
C GLU A 794 22.05 -13.90 -12.61
N MET A 795 22.09 -12.63 -12.99
CA MET A 795 21.25 -12.10 -14.06
C MET A 795 21.63 -12.69 -15.42
N LEU A 796 22.93 -12.82 -15.73
CA LEU A 796 23.38 -13.50 -16.96
C LEU A 796 22.95 -14.97 -17.00
N ALA A 797 22.98 -15.67 -15.86
CA ALA A 797 22.55 -17.07 -15.75
C ALA A 797 21.05 -17.22 -16.05
N GLU A 798 20.23 -16.29 -15.53
CA GLU A 798 18.78 -16.26 -15.73
C GLU A 798 18.41 -16.17 -17.22
N PHE A 799 19.08 -15.30 -17.98
CA PHE A 799 18.75 -15.06 -19.39
C PHE A 799 19.49 -15.97 -20.38
N THR A 800 20.12 -17.06 -19.92
CA THR A 800 20.87 -18.00 -20.78
C THR A 800 20.05 -18.58 -21.93
N TYR A 801 18.72 -18.70 -21.78
CA TYR A 801 17.80 -19.19 -22.83
C TYR A 801 17.69 -18.26 -24.06
N LEU A 802 18.17 -17.02 -23.99
CA LEU A 802 18.31 -16.10 -25.14
C LEU A 802 19.59 -16.34 -25.95
N GLY A 803 20.52 -17.14 -25.42
CA GLY A 803 21.87 -17.32 -25.93
C GLY A 803 22.85 -16.28 -25.35
N ARG A 804 24.11 -16.71 -25.13
CA ARG A 804 25.13 -15.93 -24.39
C ARG A 804 25.30 -14.49 -24.87
N LYS A 805 25.32 -14.27 -26.19
CA LYS A 805 25.50 -12.94 -26.77
C LYS A 805 24.32 -12.03 -26.44
N LYS A 806 23.10 -12.50 -26.65
CA LYS A 806 21.89 -11.70 -26.40
C LYS A 806 21.66 -11.48 -24.91
N ALA A 807 21.94 -12.48 -24.08
CA ALA A 807 21.92 -12.33 -22.61
C ALA A 807 22.88 -11.23 -22.15
N TYR A 808 24.12 -11.22 -22.66
CA TYR A 808 25.10 -10.18 -22.33
C TYR A 808 24.65 -8.78 -22.80
N GLU A 809 24.10 -8.70 -24.01
CA GLU A 809 23.56 -7.46 -24.57
C GLU A 809 22.46 -6.87 -23.69
N VAL A 810 21.42 -7.64 -23.34
CA VAL A 810 20.27 -7.14 -22.55
C VAL A 810 20.60 -6.91 -21.08
N VAL A 811 21.48 -7.73 -20.49
CA VAL A 811 21.85 -7.62 -19.06
C VAL A 811 22.89 -6.55 -18.82
N VAL A 812 23.90 -6.42 -19.69
CA VAL A 812 25.08 -5.57 -19.45
C VAL A 812 25.15 -4.41 -20.43
N GLU A 813 25.12 -4.65 -21.74
CA GLU A 813 25.38 -3.58 -22.72
C GLU A 813 24.25 -2.53 -22.74
N ASN A 814 23.01 -2.98 -22.86
CA ASN A 814 21.85 -2.10 -22.95
C ASN A 814 21.55 -1.40 -21.62
N THR A 815 21.74 -2.08 -20.48
CA THR A 815 21.54 -1.44 -19.15
C THR A 815 22.54 -0.31 -18.92
N ASN A 816 23.82 -0.53 -19.28
CA ASN A 816 24.82 0.54 -19.26
C ASN A 816 24.51 1.62 -20.31
N PHE A 817 24.06 1.26 -21.51
CA PHE A 817 23.69 2.22 -22.54
C PHE A 817 22.56 3.18 -22.10
N ILE A 818 21.55 2.68 -21.39
CA ILE A 818 20.51 3.54 -20.80
C ILE A 818 21.10 4.42 -19.70
N ALA A 819 21.92 3.85 -18.82
CA ALA A 819 22.59 4.61 -17.76
C ALA A 819 23.46 5.74 -18.33
N ASP A 820 24.23 5.50 -19.39
CA ASP A 820 25.14 6.46 -20.01
C ASP A 820 24.42 7.66 -20.63
N GLN A 821 23.15 7.51 -21.01
CA GLN A 821 22.33 8.61 -21.55
C GLN A 821 21.83 9.59 -20.49
N ILE A 822 21.92 9.23 -19.21
CA ILE A 822 21.40 10.01 -18.09
C ILE A 822 22.51 10.92 -17.53
N GLU A 823 22.19 12.12 -17.11
CA GLU A 823 23.14 13.03 -16.47
C GLU A 823 23.35 12.68 -14.99
N ASN A 824 24.40 13.22 -14.36
CA ASN A 824 24.51 13.19 -12.90
C ASN A 824 23.64 14.31 -12.32
N ILE A 825 22.52 13.93 -11.70
CA ILE A 825 21.49 14.86 -11.25
C ILE A 825 21.50 14.94 -9.74
N LYS A 826 21.22 16.13 -9.21
CA LYS A 826 20.98 16.33 -7.79
C LYS A 826 19.50 16.63 -7.55
N PRO A 827 18.73 15.72 -6.92
CA PRO A 827 17.28 15.90 -6.75
C PRO A 827 16.93 17.04 -5.80
N VAL A 828 17.79 17.30 -4.81
CA VAL A 828 17.66 18.39 -3.85
C VAL A 828 18.84 19.34 -4.01
N PRO A 829 18.62 20.60 -4.44
CA PRO A 829 19.71 21.55 -4.65
C PRO A 829 20.41 21.93 -3.33
N ASP A 830 21.65 22.38 -3.44
CA ASP A 830 22.38 22.96 -2.30
C ASP A 830 21.98 24.43 -2.07
N GLY A 831 22.11 24.87 -0.83
CA GLY A 831 21.93 26.27 -0.44
C GLY A 831 20.53 26.59 0.09
N MET A 832 20.34 27.85 0.44
CA MET A 832 19.06 28.41 0.86
C MET A 832 18.49 29.30 -0.25
N PHE A 833 17.17 29.27 -0.41
CA PHE A 833 16.44 30.07 -1.39
C PHE A 833 15.38 30.91 -0.64
N PRO A 834 15.80 31.98 0.07
CA PRO A 834 14.87 32.78 0.85
C PRO A 834 13.85 33.48 -0.08
N PRO A 835 12.59 33.64 0.36
CA PRO A 835 11.60 34.42 -0.38
C PRO A 835 11.94 35.91 -0.35
N GLU A 836 11.39 36.68 -1.30
CA GLU A 836 11.56 38.14 -1.34
C GLU A 836 10.34 38.85 -0.71
N LEU A 837 10.58 39.77 0.23
CA LEU A 837 9.56 40.66 0.79
C LEU A 837 10.08 42.10 0.80
N PRO A 838 9.61 42.97 -0.12
CA PRO A 838 10.09 44.35 -0.21
C PRO A 838 9.89 45.12 1.09
N GLY A 839 10.93 45.82 1.56
CA GLY A 839 10.87 46.64 2.78
C GLY A 839 11.05 45.87 4.09
N SER A 840 11.31 44.56 4.05
CA SER A 840 11.39 43.73 5.26
C SER A 840 12.58 44.06 6.16
N ALA A 841 13.74 44.35 5.60
CA ALA A 841 14.91 44.81 6.34
C ALA A 841 14.63 46.13 7.09
N GLU A 842 14.07 47.13 6.39
CA GLU A 842 13.76 48.44 6.97
C GLU A 842 12.64 48.35 8.03
N GLU A 843 11.62 47.53 7.79
CA GLU A 843 10.52 47.31 8.73
C GLU A 843 11.03 46.60 10.00
N LEU A 844 11.87 45.58 9.84
CA LEU A 844 12.47 44.86 10.97
C LEU A 844 13.37 45.77 11.80
N GLU A 845 14.20 46.58 11.15
CA GLU A 845 15.04 47.58 11.80
C GLU A 845 14.18 48.57 12.60
N TYR A 846 13.13 49.12 11.97
CA TYR A 846 12.22 50.06 12.60
C TYR A 846 11.55 49.48 13.85
N LEU A 847 10.97 48.27 13.75
CA LEU A 847 10.32 47.60 14.89
C LEU A 847 11.30 47.34 16.03
N THR A 848 12.49 46.85 15.70
CA THR A 848 13.53 46.50 16.66
C THR A 848 13.98 47.73 17.44
N TYR A 849 14.39 48.80 16.76
CA TYR A 849 14.84 50.01 17.43
C TYR A 849 13.70 50.73 18.15
N SER A 850 12.52 50.84 17.54
CA SER A 850 11.37 51.50 18.19
C SER A 850 11.02 50.84 19.51
N LYS A 851 10.99 49.50 19.55
CA LYS A 851 10.74 48.77 20.80
C LYS A 851 11.90 48.86 21.78
N ALA A 852 13.15 48.84 21.31
CA ALA A 852 14.32 49.02 22.16
C ALA A 852 14.30 50.39 22.85
N TYR A 853 14.02 51.47 22.12
CA TYR A 853 13.89 52.83 22.66
C TYR A 853 12.72 52.94 23.64
N GLU A 854 11.57 52.34 23.32
CA GLU A 854 10.43 52.26 24.24
C GLU A 854 10.82 51.58 25.57
N LEU A 855 11.64 50.52 25.49
CA LEU A 855 11.99 49.74 26.67
C LEU A 855 13.16 50.34 27.47
N TYR A 856 14.21 50.83 26.82
CA TYR A 856 15.49 51.21 27.43
C TYR A 856 15.83 52.71 27.35
N GLY A 857 14.98 53.53 26.71
CA GLY A 857 15.17 54.98 26.59
C GLY A 857 16.08 55.39 25.42
N ASP A 858 16.16 56.69 25.17
CA ASP A 858 17.00 57.31 24.14
C ASP A 858 17.96 58.32 24.79
N PRO A 859 19.29 58.11 24.74
CA PRO A 859 20.01 57.05 24.00
C PRO A 859 19.92 55.66 24.64
N LEU A 860 20.05 54.61 23.82
CA LEU A 860 20.11 53.22 24.29
C LEU A 860 21.40 52.96 25.10
N PRO A 861 21.35 52.09 26.12
CA PRO A 861 22.55 51.55 26.75
C PRO A 861 23.45 50.85 25.72
N GLU A 862 24.77 51.03 25.85
CA GLU A 862 25.78 50.51 24.92
C GLU A 862 25.63 48.99 24.70
N ILE A 863 25.41 48.23 25.78
CA ILE A 863 25.22 46.77 25.70
C ILE A 863 24.01 46.35 24.85
N VAL A 864 22.96 47.19 24.80
CA VAL A 864 21.74 46.93 24.02
C VAL A 864 21.94 47.34 22.58
N SER A 865 22.50 48.53 22.33
CA SER A 865 22.71 49.06 20.98
C SER A 865 23.74 48.24 20.20
N GLU A 866 24.86 47.84 20.83
CA GLU A 866 25.87 46.98 20.21
C GLU A 866 25.29 45.60 19.86
N ARG A 867 24.45 45.04 20.74
CA ARG A 867 23.83 43.73 20.51
C ARG A 867 22.83 43.77 19.36
N ILE A 868 21.97 44.78 19.31
CA ILE A 868 21.03 45.00 18.19
C ILE A 868 21.81 45.17 16.89
N ALA A 869 22.79 46.07 16.83
CA ALA A 869 23.55 46.34 15.61
C ALA A 869 24.26 45.09 15.07
N LYS A 870 24.86 44.29 15.97
CA LYS A 870 25.51 43.02 15.60
C LYS A 870 24.53 42.01 15.04
N GLU A 871 23.41 41.77 15.73
CA GLU A 871 22.43 40.76 15.32
C GLU A 871 21.68 41.16 14.05
N LEU A 872 21.17 42.40 14.01
CA LEU A 872 20.41 42.91 12.87
C LEU A 872 21.26 42.93 11.60
N GLY A 873 22.53 43.38 11.71
CA GLY A 873 23.48 43.32 10.60
C GLY A 873 23.74 41.90 10.10
N SER A 874 23.78 40.91 10.99
CA SER A 874 23.93 39.50 10.60
C SER A 874 22.66 38.94 9.95
N ILE A 875 21.47 39.30 10.45
CA ILE A 875 20.17 38.82 9.94
C ILE A 875 19.97 39.33 8.51
N ILE A 876 20.16 40.63 8.28
CA ILE A 876 19.98 41.25 6.96
C ILE A 876 21.04 40.74 5.98
N LYS A 877 22.31 40.63 6.42
CA LYS A 877 23.40 40.13 5.55
C LYS A 877 23.16 38.70 5.03
N HIS A 878 22.39 37.90 5.77
CA HIS A 878 22.09 36.51 5.43
C HIS A 878 20.63 36.30 4.97
N ASP A 879 19.93 37.39 4.61
CA ASP A 879 18.57 37.38 4.05
C ASP A 879 17.52 36.68 4.95
N PHE A 880 17.69 36.76 6.27
CA PHE A 880 16.75 36.20 7.25
C PHE A 880 15.68 37.19 7.69
N ASP A 881 15.80 38.45 7.33
CA ASP A 881 14.85 39.52 7.64
C ASP A 881 13.43 39.18 7.15
N VAL A 882 13.30 38.57 5.97
CA VAL A 882 12.01 38.11 5.44
C VAL A 882 11.36 37.08 6.34
N MET A 883 12.12 36.09 6.84
CA MET A 883 11.61 35.06 7.74
C MET A 883 11.21 35.65 9.10
N TYR A 884 11.99 36.60 9.61
CA TYR A 884 11.68 37.34 10.84
C TYR A 884 10.36 38.11 10.68
N MET A 885 10.19 38.83 9.56
CA MET A 885 8.99 39.60 9.31
C MET A 885 7.74 38.74 9.10
N ILE A 886 7.87 37.58 8.45
CA ILE A 886 6.76 36.61 8.35
C ILE A 886 6.37 36.11 9.74
N ALA A 887 7.33 35.70 10.57
CA ALA A 887 7.07 35.23 11.93
C ALA A 887 6.42 36.32 12.80
N GLN A 888 6.94 37.54 12.74
CA GLN A 888 6.40 38.70 13.45
C GLN A 888 4.94 38.96 13.09
N LYS A 889 4.61 39.00 11.79
CA LYS A 889 3.25 39.24 11.32
C LYS A 889 2.29 38.10 11.70
N LEU A 890 2.74 36.85 11.68
CA LEU A 890 1.95 35.70 12.15
C LEU A 890 1.61 35.81 13.64
N ILE A 891 2.60 36.15 14.47
CA ILE A 891 2.42 36.30 15.92
C ILE A 891 1.52 37.48 16.23
N GLN A 892 1.77 38.64 15.61
CA GLN A 892 0.92 39.82 15.76
C GLN A 892 -0.54 39.50 15.39
N ARG A 893 -0.77 38.85 14.25
CA ARG A 893 -2.11 38.47 13.80
C ARG A 893 -2.77 37.49 14.76
N SER A 894 -2.03 36.54 15.33
CA SER A 894 -2.55 35.61 16.33
C SER A 894 -3.01 36.35 17.59
N ASN A 895 -2.17 37.24 18.11
CA ASN A 895 -2.45 38.03 19.31
C ASN A 895 -3.64 38.98 19.10
N GLU A 896 -3.74 39.66 17.95
CA GLU A 896 -4.88 40.51 17.58
C GLU A 896 -6.21 39.74 17.55
N ASN A 897 -6.16 38.44 17.26
CA ASN A 897 -7.34 37.56 17.26
C ASN A 897 -7.58 36.86 18.61
N GLY A 898 -6.84 37.23 19.66
CA GLY A 898 -7.00 36.69 21.02
C GLY A 898 -6.28 35.36 21.28
N TYR A 899 -5.39 34.92 20.39
CA TYR A 899 -4.61 33.68 20.55
C TYR A 899 -3.16 34.01 20.88
N MET A 900 -2.78 33.86 22.14
CA MET A 900 -1.39 34.05 22.59
C MET A 900 -0.47 32.98 22.01
N VAL A 901 0.73 33.39 21.59
CA VAL A 901 1.74 32.49 21.03
C VAL A 901 2.90 32.32 22.00
N GLY A 902 3.16 31.08 22.43
CA GLY A 902 4.32 30.76 23.26
C GLY A 902 5.63 30.72 22.47
N SER A 903 6.71 31.21 23.09
CA SER A 903 8.06 31.18 22.50
C SER A 903 8.65 29.76 22.44
N ARG A 904 9.38 29.42 21.37
CA ARG A 904 10.00 28.09 21.22
C ARG A 904 11.28 28.10 20.37
N GLY A 905 12.24 27.26 20.74
CA GLY A 905 13.45 27.02 19.96
C GLY A 905 14.52 28.09 20.11
N SER A 906 15.53 28.04 19.25
CA SER A 906 16.72 28.92 19.35
C SER A 906 16.44 30.39 19.03
N VAL A 907 15.24 30.74 18.55
CA VAL A 907 14.87 32.15 18.31
C VAL A 907 14.86 32.97 19.59
N GLY A 908 14.64 32.34 20.76
CA GLY A 908 14.77 32.98 22.07
C GLY A 908 16.18 33.47 22.42
N SER A 909 17.19 33.12 21.62
CA SER A 909 18.57 33.60 21.76
C SER A 909 18.83 34.92 21.02
N SER A 910 17.84 35.45 20.29
CA SER A 910 17.94 36.68 19.46
C SER A 910 17.25 37.85 20.16
N VAL A 911 17.99 38.93 20.43
CA VAL A 911 17.41 40.17 20.97
C VAL A 911 16.59 40.90 19.90
N VAL A 912 16.95 40.76 18.63
CA VAL A 912 16.16 41.31 17.51
C VAL A 912 14.78 40.66 17.50
N ALA A 913 14.70 39.33 17.69
CA ALA A 913 13.42 38.62 17.78
C ALA A 913 12.58 39.08 18.98
N PHE A 914 13.21 39.36 20.12
CA PHE A 914 12.52 39.89 21.29
C PHE A 914 11.92 41.27 21.00
N PHE A 915 12.72 42.19 20.49
CA PHE A 915 12.28 43.56 20.22
C PHE A 915 11.27 43.65 19.07
N SER A 916 11.37 42.79 18.06
CA SER A 916 10.37 42.71 17.00
C SER A 916 9.07 42.01 17.43
N GLY A 917 8.98 41.49 18.66
CA GLY A 917 7.78 40.82 19.18
C GLY A 917 7.58 39.39 18.68
N ILE A 918 8.65 38.71 18.25
CA ILE A 918 8.63 37.30 17.83
C ILE A 918 8.78 36.36 19.04
N THR A 919 9.49 36.80 20.08
CA THR A 919 9.68 36.00 21.31
C THR A 919 9.54 36.87 22.54
N GLU A 920 9.11 36.26 23.64
CA GLU A 920 9.04 36.88 24.97
C GLU A 920 10.36 36.72 25.75
N ILE A 921 11.29 35.89 25.25
CA ILE A 921 12.58 35.64 25.89
C ILE A 921 13.55 36.75 25.50
N ASN A 922 13.99 37.53 26.49
CA ASN A 922 15.03 38.52 26.30
C ASN A 922 16.42 37.89 26.46
N ALA A 923 17.21 37.87 25.39
CA ALA A 923 18.53 37.24 25.32
C ALA A 923 19.70 38.14 25.83
N LEU A 924 19.39 39.26 26.47
CA LEU A 924 20.37 40.10 27.16
C LEU A 924 20.81 39.46 28.49
N PRO A 925 21.99 39.82 29.03
CA PRO A 925 22.38 39.43 30.39
C PRO A 925 21.33 39.80 31.43
N PRO A 926 21.29 39.15 32.61
CA PRO A 926 20.41 39.56 33.71
C PRO A 926 20.56 41.06 34.00
N HIS A 927 19.44 41.76 34.13
CA HIS A 927 19.43 43.19 34.39
C HIS A 927 18.10 43.65 35.00
N TYR A 928 18.17 44.72 35.79
CA TYR A 928 16.98 45.45 36.21
C TYR A 928 16.64 46.55 35.22
N ARG A 929 15.36 46.86 35.09
CA ARG A 929 14.85 47.93 34.23
C ARG A 929 13.66 48.62 34.89
N CYS A 930 13.70 49.94 34.97
CA CYS A 930 12.55 50.72 35.44
C CYS A 930 11.57 50.97 34.28
N PRO A 931 10.31 50.54 34.38
CA PRO A 931 9.32 50.76 33.32
C PRO A 931 8.89 52.24 33.17
N SER A 932 9.26 53.12 34.12
CA SER A 932 8.85 54.53 34.12
C SER A 932 9.94 55.52 33.71
N CYS A 933 11.18 55.34 34.20
CA CYS A 933 12.29 56.25 33.88
C CYS A 933 13.33 55.64 32.95
N HIS A 934 13.11 54.42 32.46
CA HIS A 934 13.99 53.67 31.54
C HIS A 934 15.41 53.37 32.04
N TYR A 935 15.72 53.70 33.30
CA TYR A 935 16.98 53.30 33.94
C TYR A 935 17.17 51.77 33.87
N SER A 936 18.36 51.33 33.49
CA SER A 936 18.74 49.91 33.42
C SER A 936 20.07 49.65 34.13
N ASP A 937 20.16 48.54 34.84
CA ASP A 937 21.36 48.11 35.57
C ASP A 937 21.70 46.67 35.21
N PHE A 938 22.83 46.48 34.53
CA PHE A 938 23.34 45.20 34.07
C PHE A 938 24.43 44.64 35.01
N ASN A 939 24.78 45.34 36.09
CA ASN A 939 25.75 44.87 37.09
C ASN A 939 25.03 44.11 38.21
N VAL A 940 24.45 42.97 37.87
CA VAL A 940 23.74 42.10 38.81
C VAL A 940 24.68 40.96 39.23
N ASP A 941 24.85 40.70 40.52
CA ASP A 941 25.70 39.60 41.00
C ASP A 941 25.11 38.24 40.54
N ASP A 942 25.94 37.41 39.90
CA ASP A 942 25.58 36.09 39.33
C ASP A 942 24.97 35.10 40.35
N THR A 943 25.01 35.41 41.65
CA THR A 943 24.52 34.56 42.74
C THR A 943 23.03 34.71 43.07
N ASP A 944 22.33 35.70 42.51
CA ASP A 944 20.93 36.01 42.88
C ASP A 944 19.93 35.82 41.72
N CYS A 945 20.25 34.95 40.75
CA CYS A 945 19.20 34.40 39.88
C CYS A 945 18.38 33.38 40.68
N GLY A 946 17.35 33.87 41.39
CA GLY A 946 16.45 33.06 42.20
C GLY A 946 15.94 31.83 41.47
N LEU A 947 16.39 30.66 41.95
CA LEU A 947 15.76 29.35 41.79
C LEU A 947 15.13 28.97 43.12
#